data_AF-A0A7X4XHB7-F1
#
_entry.id   AF-A0A7X4XHB7-F1
#
_cell.length_a   1.000
_cell.length_b   1.000
_cell.length_c   1.000
_cell.angle_alpha   90.00
_cell.angle_beta   90.00
_cell.angle_gamma   90.00
#
_symmetry.space_group_name_H-M   'P 1'
#
loop_
_entity.id
_entity.type
_entity.pdbx_description
1 polymer ?
#
loop_
_entity_poly.entity_id
_entity_poly.type
_entity_poly.pdbx_seq_one_letter_code
_entity_poly.pdbx_strand_id
1 'polypeptide(L)'
;MNSYALLCLDNNPVSVEQWRHELSAFITKFDLYTAESFEEADQALEFIEEQNQIVALVIASHHQHFDGANFLVQLDKLAHTKNARKILISCGQDIQAILNAVNEGRLDYCLTKPLQDNVLYKTVFQELTNYILQYDKDNILSYSTLLDQTRILRAHIDNKMHLYREGFISDYHRLTDHQLAEQVIGALRQFFAQADETRACRTYSAEHLLTKEGEANQFLWFITAGEVALYKKDEQGQQREVVRHTKGNLVGGMSFVTGEPSFSTAITLTKTEVIKLDRDVFAKVMHNDTQLLPLFTNLLLRHFNRRLQRSINTKLQLQKTIESLELAHQQLIESEKMAVLGQLVAGVAHELNNPVAAILRGSDTLRTHLNQLICHKALQPLEQKGVQLLGQALQVNPMSTAKEREKAKTLEQHIHHRLLAKKMVKLGLENDHTLRNQVKNNPQQAEQDIEMLERYYLVGSNLRSIQVCAQRIADMVKSLKSYARPDDETFHLADIHEGLEDTLIIFENHLKRHTVEKHYGDIPPVLCLPIALQQVWTNLISNAIEAFPEHGSLTIKTELQHDQETSYVVVSFTDNGNGIPPERQQQIFALNYTTKREGHFGLGIGLSICQQIVHQHRGWIAVDSQVNKYTTMQVWLPTTSERI
;
A
#
# COMPACT_ATOMS: atom_id res chain seq x y z
N MET A 1 -4.10 -29.51 39.65
CA MET A 1 -5.32 -29.31 38.85
C MET A 1 -5.61 -27.85 38.82
N ASN A 2 -5.81 -27.33 37.62
CA ASN A 2 -6.13 -25.93 37.38
C ASN A 2 -7.62 -25.68 37.61
N SER A 3 -8.03 -24.42 37.73
CA SER A 3 -9.45 -24.07 37.91
C SER A 3 -10.28 -24.26 36.62
N TYR A 4 -9.61 -24.31 35.47
CA TYR A 4 -10.25 -24.36 34.16
C TYR A 4 -9.72 -25.52 33.31
N ALA A 5 -10.64 -26.12 32.55
CA ALA A 5 -10.36 -27.21 31.62
C ALA A 5 -10.60 -26.80 30.16
N LEU A 6 -9.87 -27.44 29.24
CA LEU A 6 -10.04 -27.35 27.79
C LEU A 6 -10.41 -28.73 27.27
N LEU A 7 -11.41 -28.83 26.39
CA LEU A 7 -11.81 -30.10 25.77
C LEU A 7 -11.62 -30.03 24.26
N CYS A 8 -10.86 -30.99 23.72
CA CYS A 8 -10.63 -31.16 22.29
C CYS A 8 -11.31 -32.44 21.81
N LEU A 9 -12.18 -32.32 20.80
CA LEU A 9 -12.95 -33.41 20.22
C LEU A 9 -12.68 -33.52 18.72
N ASP A 10 -12.01 -34.59 18.29
CA ASP A 10 -11.85 -34.95 16.88
C ASP A 10 -11.73 -36.47 16.77
N ASN A 11 -12.45 -37.09 15.84
CA ASN A 11 -12.36 -38.54 15.61
C ASN A 11 -11.07 -38.97 14.88
N ASN A 12 -10.25 -38.01 14.46
CA ASN A 12 -8.94 -38.27 13.87
C ASN A 12 -7.84 -38.15 14.94
N PRO A 13 -7.23 -39.26 15.39
CA PRO A 13 -6.21 -39.23 16.46
C PRO A 13 -4.99 -38.38 16.10
N VAL A 14 -4.64 -38.29 14.81
CA VAL A 14 -3.53 -37.45 14.33
C VAL A 14 -3.84 -35.95 14.52
N SER A 15 -5.09 -35.55 14.29
CA SER A 15 -5.53 -34.16 14.50
C SER A 15 -5.56 -33.82 16.00
N VAL A 16 -6.03 -34.75 16.83
CA VAL A 16 -6.04 -34.60 18.30
C VAL A 16 -4.62 -34.42 18.84
N GLU A 17 -3.67 -35.24 18.39
CA GLU A 17 -2.28 -35.17 18.84
C GLU A 17 -1.60 -33.87 18.36
N GLN A 18 -1.91 -33.41 17.14
CA GLN A 18 -1.48 -32.11 16.63
C GLN A 18 -2.01 -30.96 17.49
N TRP A 19 -3.30 -30.95 17.82
CA TRP A 19 -3.88 -29.92 18.68
C TRP A 19 -3.30 -29.95 20.08
N ARG A 20 -3.04 -31.16 20.63
CA ARG A 20 -2.38 -31.32 21.93
C ARG A 20 -0.98 -30.71 21.93
N HIS A 21 -0.23 -30.89 20.84
CA HIS A 21 1.09 -30.28 20.70
C HIS A 21 1.01 -28.75 20.61
N GLU A 22 0.12 -28.23 19.77
CA GLU A 22 -0.07 -26.79 19.56
C GLU A 22 -0.60 -26.08 20.82
N LEU A 23 -1.45 -26.75 21.60
CA LEU A 23 -2.02 -26.21 22.85
C LEU A 23 -1.18 -26.50 24.10
N SER A 24 -0.02 -27.15 23.95
CA SER A 24 0.85 -27.52 25.08
C SER A 24 1.27 -26.33 25.95
N ALA A 25 1.40 -25.14 25.36
CA ALA A 25 1.73 -23.91 26.06
C ALA A 25 0.67 -23.52 27.13
N PHE A 26 -0.59 -23.90 26.94
CA PHE A 26 -1.69 -23.56 27.85
C PHE A 26 -1.80 -24.51 29.06
N ILE A 27 -1.17 -25.70 29.02
CA ILE A 27 -1.30 -26.76 30.03
C ILE A 27 -0.85 -26.32 31.43
N THR A 28 0.05 -25.33 31.51
CA THR A 28 0.51 -24.80 32.79
C THR A 28 -0.59 -24.12 33.63
N LYS A 29 -1.68 -23.68 32.98
CA LYS A 29 -2.78 -22.93 33.61
C LYS A 29 -4.18 -23.48 33.28
N PHE A 30 -4.28 -24.40 32.33
CA PHE A 30 -5.52 -25.03 31.92
C PHE A 30 -5.31 -26.54 31.79
N ASP A 31 -6.22 -27.35 32.33
CA ASP A 31 -6.12 -28.80 32.19
C ASP A 31 -6.71 -29.23 30.83
N LEU A 32 -5.91 -29.89 29.99
CA LEU A 32 -6.29 -30.25 28.63
C LEU A 32 -6.79 -31.70 28.55
N TYR A 33 -8.02 -31.87 28.08
CA TYR A 33 -8.68 -33.14 27.84
C TYR A 33 -8.90 -33.34 26.34
N THR A 34 -8.70 -34.57 25.87
CA THR A 34 -8.86 -34.95 24.46
C THR A 34 -9.79 -36.15 24.38
N ALA A 35 -10.71 -36.11 23.42
CA ALA A 35 -11.66 -37.18 23.15
C ALA A 35 -11.72 -37.49 21.65
N GLU A 36 -11.77 -38.77 21.31
CA GLU A 36 -11.87 -39.26 19.94
C GLU A 36 -13.32 -39.63 19.55
N SER A 37 -14.22 -39.69 20.53
CA SER A 37 -15.64 -39.96 20.34
C SER A 37 -16.52 -39.06 21.21
N PHE A 38 -17.80 -38.95 20.87
CA PHE A 38 -18.76 -38.21 21.69
C PHE A 38 -18.94 -38.84 23.08
N GLU A 39 -18.89 -40.17 23.18
CA GLU A 39 -18.96 -40.88 24.47
C GLU A 39 -17.77 -40.55 25.38
N GLU A 40 -16.56 -40.49 24.81
CA GLU A 40 -15.36 -40.06 25.54
C GLU A 40 -15.43 -38.59 25.94
N ALA A 41 -16.00 -37.73 25.09
CA ALA A 41 -16.17 -36.32 25.38
C ALA A 41 -17.13 -36.11 26.55
N ASP A 42 -18.26 -36.82 26.56
CA ASP A 42 -19.24 -36.79 27.65
C ASP A 42 -18.64 -37.33 28.96
N GLN A 43 -17.89 -38.43 28.91
CA GLN A 43 -17.15 -38.94 30.08
C GLN A 43 -16.12 -37.93 30.61
N ALA A 44 -15.42 -37.23 29.71
CA ALA A 44 -14.47 -36.19 30.10
C ALA A 44 -15.20 -35.00 30.77
N LEU A 45 -16.38 -34.61 30.27
CA LEU A 45 -17.20 -33.55 30.88
C LEU A 45 -17.72 -33.97 32.26
N GLU A 46 -18.22 -35.19 32.43
CA GLU A 46 -18.62 -35.74 33.72
C GLU A 46 -17.45 -35.75 34.70
N PHE A 47 -16.26 -36.18 34.26
CA PHE A 47 -15.05 -36.15 35.08
C PHE A 47 -14.67 -34.72 35.51
N ILE A 48 -14.73 -33.75 34.59
CA ILE A 48 -14.45 -32.33 34.90
C ILE A 48 -15.44 -31.80 35.95
N GLU A 49 -16.72 -32.19 35.86
CA GLU A 49 -17.76 -31.84 36.83
C GLU A 49 -17.53 -32.49 38.20
N GLU A 50 -17.17 -33.77 38.26
CA GLU A 50 -16.82 -34.46 39.51
C GLU A 50 -15.64 -33.80 40.23
N GLN A 51 -14.69 -33.28 39.45
CA GLN A 51 -13.53 -32.54 39.96
C GLN A 51 -13.83 -31.08 40.30
N ASN A 52 -15.09 -30.64 40.14
CA ASN A 52 -15.55 -29.27 40.38
C ASN A 52 -14.75 -28.22 39.58
N GLN A 53 -14.29 -28.61 38.38
CA GLN A 53 -13.60 -27.74 37.42
C GLN A 53 -14.60 -27.12 36.44
N ILE A 54 -14.24 -25.97 35.86
CA ILE A 54 -15.10 -25.28 34.88
C ILE A 54 -14.47 -25.42 33.50
N VAL A 55 -15.28 -25.76 32.50
CA VAL A 55 -14.80 -25.83 31.12
C VAL A 55 -14.70 -24.41 30.56
N ALA A 56 -13.48 -23.96 30.25
CA ALA A 56 -13.26 -22.63 29.69
C ALA A 56 -13.47 -22.59 28.17
N LEU A 57 -13.10 -23.67 27.47
CA LEU A 57 -13.16 -23.71 26.01
C LEU A 57 -13.27 -25.15 25.49
N VAL A 58 -14.08 -25.34 24.46
CA VAL A 58 -14.27 -26.60 23.75
C VAL A 58 -14.01 -26.43 22.25
N ILE A 59 -13.21 -27.33 21.69
CA ILE A 59 -12.86 -27.40 20.28
C ILE A 59 -13.45 -28.69 19.72
N ALA A 60 -14.26 -28.60 18.66
CA ALA A 60 -14.81 -29.79 18.00
C ALA A 60 -14.58 -29.75 16.49
N SER A 61 -14.22 -30.89 15.88
CA SER A 61 -14.18 -31.02 14.42
C SER A 61 -15.56 -31.29 13.84
N HIS A 62 -15.80 -30.87 12.60
CA HIS A 62 -17.02 -31.16 11.84
C HIS A 62 -16.70 -31.67 10.45
N HIS A 63 -17.25 -32.84 10.12
CA HIS A 63 -17.25 -33.39 8.77
C HIS A 63 -18.42 -34.38 8.58
N GLN A 64 -18.57 -34.91 7.36
CA GLN A 64 -19.75 -35.69 6.94
C GLN A 64 -20.14 -36.90 7.82
N HIS A 65 -19.22 -37.41 8.64
CA HIS A 65 -19.45 -38.58 9.51
C HIS A 65 -19.23 -38.25 11.01
N PHE A 66 -19.08 -36.96 11.34
CA PHE A 66 -18.79 -36.50 12.69
C PHE A 66 -19.35 -35.09 12.89
N ASP A 67 -20.44 -35.00 13.64
CA ASP A 67 -21.24 -33.78 13.85
C ASP A 67 -20.82 -33.03 15.13
N GLY A 68 -19.61 -32.48 15.12
CA GLY A 68 -19.13 -31.66 16.24
C GLY A 68 -19.91 -30.36 16.42
N ALA A 69 -20.57 -29.85 15.36
CA ALA A 69 -21.38 -28.65 15.45
C ALA A 69 -22.57 -28.84 16.41
N ASN A 70 -23.29 -29.95 16.29
CA ASN A 70 -24.40 -30.27 17.19
C ASN A 70 -23.92 -30.53 18.62
N PHE A 71 -22.78 -31.18 18.81
CA PHE A 71 -22.18 -31.36 20.13
C PHE A 71 -21.95 -30.01 20.85
N LEU A 72 -21.32 -29.04 20.18
CA LEU A 72 -21.07 -27.70 20.76
C LEU A 72 -22.37 -26.95 21.12
N VAL A 73 -23.45 -27.16 20.36
CA VAL A 73 -24.77 -26.57 20.64
C VAL A 73 -25.40 -27.20 21.89
N GLN A 74 -25.17 -28.49 22.14
CA GLN A 74 -25.73 -29.21 23.28
C GLN A 74 -25.03 -28.89 24.61
N LEU A 75 -23.79 -28.39 24.58
CA LEU A 75 -23.03 -27.98 25.77
C LEU A 75 -23.74 -26.90 26.62
N ASP A 76 -24.67 -26.12 26.06
CA ASP A 76 -25.42 -25.11 26.82
C ASP A 76 -26.39 -25.71 27.86
N LYS A 77 -26.67 -27.00 27.76
CA LYS A 77 -27.59 -27.70 28.67
C LYS A 77 -26.96 -28.01 30.03
N LEU A 78 -25.63 -28.10 30.10
CA LEU A 78 -24.89 -28.45 31.31
C LEU A 78 -24.39 -27.17 32.01
N ALA A 79 -24.44 -27.16 33.35
CA ALA A 79 -24.13 -25.96 34.13
C ALA A 79 -22.64 -25.57 34.08
N HIS A 80 -21.74 -26.55 34.01
CA HIS A 80 -20.28 -26.37 34.05
C HIS A 80 -19.64 -26.05 32.67
N THR A 81 -20.40 -26.18 31.57
CA THR A 81 -19.98 -25.82 30.19
C THR A 81 -20.75 -24.63 29.61
N LYS A 82 -21.76 -24.12 30.31
CA LYS A 82 -22.64 -23.04 29.83
C LYS A 82 -21.90 -21.79 29.37
N ASN A 83 -20.79 -21.47 30.01
CA ASN A 83 -19.99 -20.28 29.71
C ASN A 83 -18.76 -20.59 28.84
N ALA A 84 -18.54 -21.87 28.49
CA ALA A 84 -17.38 -22.29 27.73
C ALA A 84 -17.38 -21.65 26.34
N ARG A 85 -16.20 -21.22 25.89
CA ARG A 85 -16.01 -20.74 24.52
C ARG A 85 -15.99 -21.92 23.55
N LYS A 86 -16.64 -21.77 22.39
CA LYS A 86 -16.88 -22.88 21.46
C LYS A 86 -16.23 -22.60 20.11
N ILE A 87 -15.28 -23.45 19.74
CA ILE A 87 -14.55 -23.37 18.46
C ILE A 87 -14.89 -24.59 17.60
N LEU A 88 -15.40 -24.33 16.39
CA LEU A 88 -15.69 -25.37 15.40
C LEU A 88 -14.60 -25.42 14.33
N ILE A 89 -14.08 -26.61 14.00
CA ILE A 89 -13.13 -26.82 12.89
C ILE A 89 -13.79 -27.65 11.79
N SER A 90 -14.12 -27.04 10.65
CA SER A 90 -14.87 -27.68 9.57
C SER A 90 -14.02 -28.01 8.34
N CYS A 91 -14.34 -29.11 7.65
CA CYS A 91 -13.72 -29.50 6.36
C CYS A 91 -14.37 -28.84 5.12
N GLY A 92 -15.22 -27.82 5.28
CA GLY A 92 -15.71 -26.97 4.18
C GLY A 92 -16.79 -27.57 3.26
N GLN A 93 -17.16 -28.84 3.42
CA GLN A 93 -18.15 -29.51 2.57
C GLN A 93 -19.61 -29.38 3.07
N ASP A 94 -19.82 -28.81 4.26
CA ASP A 94 -21.11 -28.83 4.95
C ASP A 94 -21.53 -27.45 5.49
N ILE A 95 -21.72 -26.51 4.55
CA ILE A 95 -21.98 -25.08 4.84
C ILE A 95 -23.31 -24.88 5.59
N GLN A 96 -24.32 -25.72 5.36
CA GLN A 96 -25.63 -25.60 6.02
C GLN A 96 -25.58 -25.89 7.52
N ALA A 97 -24.81 -26.90 7.95
CA ALA A 97 -24.64 -27.22 9.37
C ALA A 97 -23.91 -26.10 10.13
N ILE A 98 -22.87 -25.51 9.51
CA ILE A 98 -22.13 -24.38 10.07
C ILE A 98 -23.03 -23.14 10.19
N LEU A 99 -23.80 -22.83 9.13
CA LEU A 99 -24.72 -21.68 9.14
C LEU A 99 -25.80 -21.80 10.21
N ASN A 100 -26.34 -23.00 10.44
CA ASN A 100 -27.32 -23.23 11.51
C ASN A 100 -26.69 -23.01 12.90
N ALA A 101 -25.51 -23.57 13.15
CA ALA A 101 -24.82 -23.41 14.43
C ALA A 101 -24.37 -21.96 14.71
N VAL A 102 -24.00 -21.21 13.67
CA VAL A 102 -23.69 -19.76 13.76
C VAL A 102 -24.96 -18.94 13.99
N ASN A 103 -26.05 -19.21 13.25
CA ASN A 103 -27.31 -18.47 13.35
C ASN A 103 -28.03 -18.65 14.70
N GLU A 104 -27.81 -19.77 15.38
CA GLU A 104 -28.30 -19.97 16.75
C GLU A 104 -27.51 -19.16 17.81
N GLY A 105 -26.43 -18.48 17.42
CA GLY A 105 -25.64 -17.60 18.28
C GLY A 105 -24.76 -18.33 19.29
N ARG A 106 -24.42 -19.60 19.02
CA ARG A 106 -23.81 -20.53 19.98
C ARG A 106 -22.39 -20.96 19.62
N LEU A 107 -21.75 -20.32 18.63
CA LEU A 107 -20.36 -20.55 18.29
C LEU A 107 -19.58 -19.24 18.42
N ASP A 108 -18.45 -19.28 19.12
CA ASP A 108 -17.58 -18.11 19.28
C ASP A 108 -16.62 -17.95 18.10
N TYR A 109 -16.18 -19.07 17.49
CA TYR A 109 -15.30 -19.04 16.33
C TYR A 109 -15.44 -20.29 15.44
N CYS A 110 -15.21 -20.14 14.13
CA CYS A 110 -15.19 -21.25 13.18
C CYS A 110 -13.92 -21.19 12.31
N LEU A 111 -13.21 -22.32 12.23
CA LEU A 111 -12.01 -22.51 11.41
C LEU A 111 -12.31 -23.51 10.29
N THR A 112 -11.60 -23.39 9.16
CA THR A 112 -11.77 -24.28 8.00
C THR A 112 -10.47 -25.02 7.70
N LYS A 113 -10.50 -26.36 7.55
CA LYS A 113 -9.33 -27.15 7.12
C LYS A 113 -9.05 -26.88 5.61
N PRO A 114 -7.78 -26.84 5.16
CA PRO A 114 -6.56 -27.08 5.93
C PRO A 114 -6.18 -25.87 6.81
N LEU A 115 -5.86 -26.15 8.08
CA LEU A 115 -5.39 -25.13 9.02
C LEU A 115 -3.97 -24.71 8.63
N GLN A 116 -3.74 -23.40 8.48
CA GLN A 116 -2.39 -22.84 8.36
C GLN A 116 -1.68 -22.90 9.72
N ASP A 117 -0.34 -22.88 9.72
CA ASP A 117 0.47 -22.98 10.94
C ASP A 117 0.09 -21.90 11.98
N ASN A 118 -0.06 -22.33 13.24
CA ASN A 118 -0.38 -21.49 14.42
C ASN A 118 -1.74 -20.77 14.40
N VAL A 119 -2.64 -21.04 13.45
CA VAL A 119 -3.97 -20.41 13.43
C VAL A 119 -4.84 -20.87 14.60
N LEU A 120 -4.77 -22.15 14.97
CA LEU A 120 -5.52 -22.69 16.09
C LEU A 120 -5.01 -22.10 17.41
N TYR A 121 -3.68 -22.05 17.60
CA TYR A 121 -3.05 -21.40 18.75
C TYR A 121 -3.52 -19.96 18.92
N LYS A 122 -3.46 -19.15 17.85
CA LYS A 122 -3.88 -17.73 17.89
C LYS A 122 -5.35 -17.58 18.25
N THR A 123 -6.21 -18.44 17.71
CA THR A 123 -7.64 -18.41 17.98
C THR A 123 -7.92 -18.76 19.45
N VAL A 124 -7.33 -19.85 19.95
CA VAL A 124 -7.47 -20.26 21.36
C VAL A 124 -6.90 -19.21 22.31
N PHE A 125 -5.76 -18.60 21.97
CA PHE A 125 -5.16 -17.51 22.74
C PHE A 125 -6.13 -16.33 22.92
N GLN A 126 -6.79 -15.89 21.84
CA GLN A 126 -7.76 -14.79 21.87
C GLN A 126 -9.01 -15.16 22.68
N GLU A 127 -9.55 -16.36 22.46
CA GLU A 127 -10.79 -16.79 23.10
C GLU A 127 -10.61 -17.06 24.60
N LEU A 128 -9.49 -17.66 25.02
CA LEU A 128 -9.17 -17.80 26.45
C LEU A 128 -8.92 -16.46 27.13
N THR A 129 -8.27 -15.52 26.44
CA THR A 129 -8.12 -14.15 26.94
C THR A 129 -9.48 -13.52 27.20
N ASN A 130 -10.43 -13.64 26.28
CA ASN A 130 -11.79 -13.11 26.43
C ASN A 130 -12.52 -13.78 27.61
N TYR A 131 -12.42 -15.11 27.74
CA TYR A 131 -13.05 -15.86 28.81
C TYR A 131 -12.56 -15.43 30.21
N ILE A 132 -11.23 -15.38 30.42
CA ILE A 132 -10.63 -15.01 31.72
C ILE A 132 -11.00 -13.57 32.11
N LEU A 133 -11.01 -12.64 31.16
CA LEU A 133 -11.40 -11.25 31.41
C LEU A 133 -12.85 -11.12 31.90
N GLN A 134 -13.74 -12.01 31.44
CA GLN A 134 -15.15 -11.97 31.76
C GLN A 134 -15.46 -12.67 33.10
N TYR A 135 -14.85 -13.83 33.35
CA TYR A 135 -15.26 -14.74 34.42
C TYR A 135 -14.28 -14.86 35.59
N ASP A 136 -13.00 -14.52 35.44
CA ASP A 136 -11.99 -14.63 36.52
C ASP A 136 -11.37 -13.28 36.90
N LYS A 137 -12.24 -12.35 37.33
CA LYS A 137 -11.85 -10.95 37.56
C LYS A 137 -10.86 -10.76 38.72
N ASP A 138 -10.80 -11.71 39.64
CA ASP A 138 -9.98 -11.63 40.84
C ASP A 138 -8.55 -12.15 40.61
N ASN A 139 -8.36 -13.13 39.73
CA ASN A 139 -7.06 -13.74 39.45
C ASN A 139 -6.49 -13.46 38.05
N ILE A 140 -7.03 -12.48 37.30
CA ILE A 140 -6.62 -12.16 35.91
C ILE A 140 -5.09 -12.04 35.76
N LEU A 141 -4.39 -11.43 36.72
CA LEU A 141 -2.92 -11.23 36.65
C LEU A 141 -2.13 -12.54 36.57
N SER A 142 -2.66 -13.63 37.15
CA SER A 142 -1.99 -14.93 37.13
C SER A 142 -1.91 -15.56 35.74
N TYR A 143 -2.72 -15.07 34.79
CA TYR A 143 -2.76 -15.47 33.39
C TYR A 143 -1.97 -14.52 32.46
N SER A 144 -1.44 -13.41 32.99
CA SER A 144 -0.77 -12.37 32.19
C SER A 144 0.51 -12.83 31.47
N THR A 145 1.15 -13.90 31.95
CA THR A 145 2.35 -14.48 31.34
C THR A 145 2.03 -15.47 30.21
N LEU A 146 0.77 -15.87 30.07
CA LEU A 146 0.31 -16.94 29.18
C LEU A 146 -0.71 -16.47 28.14
N LEU A 147 -1.49 -15.43 28.47
CA LEU A 147 -2.51 -14.81 27.62
C LEU A 147 -2.13 -13.36 27.26
N ASP A 148 -3.00 -12.59 26.60
CA ASP A 148 -2.70 -11.22 26.17
C ASP A 148 -2.44 -10.28 27.36
N GLN A 149 -1.15 -10.09 27.64
CA GLN A 149 -0.66 -9.27 28.74
C GLN A 149 -1.21 -7.84 28.70
N THR A 150 -1.34 -7.25 27.51
CA THR A 150 -1.76 -5.85 27.37
C THR A 150 -3.24 -5.68 27.73
N ARG A 151 -4.09 -6.60 27.24
CA ARG A 151 -5.53 -6.58 27.57
C ARG A 151 -5.79 -6.94 29.03
N ILE A 152 -5.07 -7.93 29.56
CA ILE A 152 -5.15 -8.33 30.98
C ILE A 152 -4.75 -7.20 31.92
N LEU A 153 -3.61 -6.55 31.67
CA LEU A 153 -3.15 -5.42 32.49
C LEU A 153 -4.14 -4.26 32.45
N ARG A 154 -4.67 -3.92 31.27
CA ARG A 154 -5.68 -2.86 31.14
C ARG A 154 -6.93 -3.17 31.96
N ALA A 155 -7.49 -4.37 31.84
CA ALA A 155 -8.69 -4.76 32.58
C ALA A 155 -8.45 -4.84 34.10
N HIS A 156 -7.28 -5.31 34.53
CA HIS A 156 -6.92 -5.30 35.96
C HIS A 156 -6.80 -3.87 36.51
N ILE A 157 -6.18 -2.95 35.76
CA ILE A 157 -6.09 -1.53 36.11
C ILE A 157 -7.50 -0.92 36.18
N ASP A 158 -8.38 -1.22 35.24
CA ASP A 158 -9.76 -0.72 35.22
C ASP A 158 -10.58 -1.25 36.41
N ASN A 159 -10.46 -2.54 36.76
CA ASN A 159 -11.12 -3.15 37.92
C ASN A 159 -10.58 -2.58 39.25
N LYS A 160 -9.25 -2.42 39.38
CA LYS A 160 -8.65 -1.77 40.56
C LYS A 160 -9.07 -0.31 40.64
N MET A 161 -9.14 0.42 39.53
CA MET A 161 -9.70 1.77 39.51
C MET A 161 -11.14 1.77 40.01
N HIS A 162 -11.96 0.78 39.65
CA HIS A 162 -13.34 0.65 40.14
C HIS A 162 -13.44 0.38 41.65
N LEU A 163 -12.59 -0.49 42.21
CA LEU A 163 -12.54 -0.75 43.65
C LEU A 163 -11.96 0.43 44.45
N TYR A 164 -10.93 1.10 43.92
CA TYR A 164 -10.41 2.35 44.49
C TYR A 164 -11.43 3.49 44.45
N ARG A 165 -12.36 3.48 43.46
CA ARG A 165 -13.48 4.41 43.39
C ARG A 165 -14.47 4.19 44.54
N GLU A 166 -14.82 2.97 44.93
CA GLU A 166 -15.86 2.75 45.96
C GLU A 166 -15.47 3.23 47.37
N GLY A 167 -14.18 3.20 47.74
CA GLY A 167 -13.71 3.66 49.06
C GLY A 167 -13.47 5.17 49.19
N PHE A 168 -13.37 5.92 48.08
CA PHE A 168 -12.96 7.33 48.05
C PHE A 168 -14.11 8.30 47.68
N ILE A 169 -15.27 7.80 47.24
CA ILE A 169 -16.23 8.56 46.41
C ILE A 169 -17.53 9.01 47.06
N SER A 170 -17.96 8.48 48.21
CA SER A 170 -19.35 8.68 48.66
C SER A 170 -19.75 10.15 48.89
N ASP A 171 -18.84 11.03 49.32
CA ASP A 171 -19.22 12.40 49.70
C ASP A 171 -18.84 13.50 48.70
N TYR A 172 -17.70 13.37 47.99
CA TYR A 172 -17.14 14.50 47.22
C TYR A 172 -17.50 14.53 45.72
N HIS A 173 -18.12 13.50 45.16
CA HIS A 173 -18.51 13.47 43.74
C HIS A 173 -19.78 14.25 43.38
N ARG A 174 -20.61 14.61 44.36
CA ARG A 174 -21.79 15.49 44.11
C ARG A 174 -21.40 16.93 43.80
N LEU A 175 -20.17 17.32 44.09
CA LEU A 175 -19.66 18.68 43.87
C LEU A 175 -19.20 18.86 42.42
N THR A 176 -19.67 19.93 41.79
CA THR A 176 -19.13 20.44 40.52
C THR A 176 -17.70 20.95 40.71
N ASP A 177 -16.90 21.01 39.63
CA ASP A 177 -15.52 21.52 39.70
C ASP A 177 -15.45 22.93 40.31
N HIS A 178 -16.45 23.76 40.03
CA HIS A 178 -16.55 25.09 40.61
C HIS A 178 -16.82 25.05 42.11
N GLN A 179 -17.74 24.21 42.59
CA GLN A 179 -18.02 24.05 44.02
C GLN A 179 -16.83 23.45 44.78
N LEU A 180 -16.15 22.48 44.19
CA LEU A 180 -14.95 21.88 44.75
C LEU A 180 -13.82 22.91 44.86
N ALA A 181 -13.62 23.72 43.82
CA ALA A 181 -12.63 24.80 43.82
C ALA A 181 -12.98 25.90 44.85
N GLU A 182 -14.25 26.29 44.99
CA GLU A 182 -14.69 27.23 46.02
C GLU A 182 -14.45 26.70 47.43
N GLN A 183 -14.71 25.41 47.69
CA GLN A 183 -14.43 24.80 49.00
C GLN A 183 -12.94 24.78 49.32
N VAL A 184 -12.10 24.39 48.34
CA VAL A 184 -10.63 24.40 48.50
C VAL A 184 -10.12 25.82 48.73
N ILE A 185 -10.58 26.80 47.94
CA ILE A 185 -10.20 28.22 48.10
C ILE A 185 -10.67 28.76 49.46
N GLY A 186 -11.90 28.42 49.87
CA GLY A 186 -12.48 28.82 51.15
C GLY A 186 -11.67 28.32 52.33
N ALA A 187 -11.36 27.03 52.35
CA ALA A 187 -10.54 26.41 53.39
C ALA A 187 -9.12 27.00 53.44
N LEU A 188 -8.48 27.20 52.28
CA LEU A 188 -7.17 27.85 52.21
C LEU A 188 -7.22 29.29 52.74
N ARG A 189 -8.25 30.08 52.37
CA ARG A 189 -8.42 31.45 52.89
C ARG A 189 -8.63 31.46 54.40
N GLN A 190 -9.41 30.52 54.94
CA GLN A 190 -9.65 30.40 56.38
C GLN A 190 -8.38 30.02 57.15
N PHE A 191 -7.57 29.12 56.60
CA PHE A 191 -6.26 28.75 57.15
C PHE A 191 -5.32 29.97 57.26
N PHE A 192 -5.17 30.73 56.16
CA PHE A 192 -4.29 31.90 56.15
C PHE A 192 -4.87 33.12 56.89
N ALA A 193 -6.17 33.15 57.19
CA ALA A 193 -6.78 34.23 57.97
C ALA A 193 -6.35 34.24 59.45
N GLN A 194 -5.92 33.10 60.00
CA GLN A 194 -5.54 32.99 61.42
C GLN A 194 -4.07 33.39 61.68
N ALA A 195 -3.16 33.18 60.73
CA ALA A 195 -1.78 33.70 60.74
C ALA A 195 -1.09 33.47 59.36
N ASP A 196 -1.09 34.47 58.46
CA ASP A 196 -0.36 34.39 57.17
C ASP A 196 1.12 34.82 57.33
N GLU A 197 1.90 34.07 58.10
CA GLU A 197 3.33 34.35 58.29
C GLU A 197 4.13 34.27 56.97
N THR A 198 3.63 33.55 55.96
CA THR A 198 4.32 33.24 54.70
C THR A 198 3.91 34.13 53.52
N ARG A 199 2.94 35.05 53.72
CA ARG A 199 2.36 35.90 52.66
C ARG A 199 1.91 35.05 51.47
N ALA A 200 1.14 34.00 51.74
CA ALA A 200 0.64 33.07 50.74
C ALA A 200 -0.44 33.72 49.86
N CYS A 201 -1.29 34.58 50.43
CA CYS A 201 -2.28 35.35 49.69
C CYS A 201 -1.60 36.56 49.01
N ARG A 202 -1.62 36.60 47.67
CA ARG A 202 -0.93 37.64 46.88
C ARG A 202 -1.83 38.22 45.80
N THR A 203 -1.50 39.44 45.41
CA THR A 203 -2.11 40.10 44.25
C THR A 203 -1.03 40.48 43.27
N TYR A 204 -1.19 40.04 42.03
CA TYR A 204 -0.27 40.33 40.94
C TYR A 204 -0.89 41.34 39.98
N SER A 205 -0.05 42.20 39.38
CA SER A 205 -0.46 43.09 38.29
C SER A 205 -0.80 42.29 37.04
N ALA A 206 -1.41 42.95 36.04
CA ALA A 206 -1.42 42.41 34.68
C ALA A 206 0.02 42.22 34.18
N GLU A 207 0.20 41.28 33.26
CA GLU A 207 1.48 40.90 32.63
C GLU A 207 2.52 40.29 33.59
N HIS A 208 2.10 39.81 34.76
CA HIS A 208 2.97 39.13 35.69
C HIS A 208 3.19 37.67 35.29
N LEU A 209 4.45 37.25 35.23
CA LEU A 209 4.86 35.89 34.91
C LEU A 209 4.73 34.99 36.14
N LEU A 210 3.92 33.93 36.04
CA LEU A 210 3.77 32.91 37.08
C LEU A 210 4.72 31.73 36.84
N THR A 211 4.67 31.14 35.64
CA THR A 211 5.55 30.04 35.22
C THR A 211 6.15 30.33 33.87
N LYS A 212 7.30 29.72 33.57
CA LYS A 212 7.96 29.82 32.26
C LYS A 212 8.26 28.43 31.72
N GLU A 213 7.85 28.19 30.48
CA GLU A 213 8.05 26.91 29.80
C GLU A 213 9.52 26.49 29.83
N GLY A 214 9.78 25.24 30.25
CA GLY A 214 11.12 24.66 30.36
C GLY A 214 11.88 25.01 31.65
N GLU A 215 11.36 25.89 32.51
CA GLU A 215 11.98 26.23 33.79
C GLU A 215 11.37 25.44 34.95
N ALA A 216 12.21 25.12 35.95
CA ALA A 216 11.78 24.45 37.16
C ALA A 216 10.72 25.28 37.91
N ASN A 217 9.65 24.63 38.37
CA ASN A 217 8.61 25.27 39.15
C ASN A 217 8.58 24.73 40.58
N GLN A 218 8.62 25.64 41.55
CA GLN A 218 8.60 25.32 42.97
C GLN A 218 7.29 25.73 43.65
N PHE A 219 6.37 26.36 42.91
CA PHE A 219 5.17 26.93 43.48
C PHE A 219 3.91 26.46 42.78
N LEU A 220 2.82 26.49 43.54
CA LEU A 220 1.48 26.23 43.10
C LEU A 220 0.65 27.50 43.28
N TRP A 221 -0.05 27.94 42.24
CA TRP A 221 -0.92 29.11 42.33
C TRP A 221 -2.38 28.72 42.14
N PHE A 222 -3.21 29.10 43.11
CA PHE A 222 -4.66 29.05 43.01
C PHE A 222 -5.20 30.41 42.63
N ILE A 223 -5.97 30.49 41.54
CA ILE A 223 -6.59 31.75 41.12
C ILE A 223 -7.86 31.97 41.93
N THR A 224 -7.89 33.06 42.71
CA THR A 224 -9.06 33.44 43.52
C THR A 224 -9.85 34.60 42.92
N ALA A 225 -9.21 35.44 42.09
CA ALA A 225 -9.85 36.42 41.22
C ALA A 225 -8.89 36.80 40.07
N GLY A 226 -9.42 37.20 38.91
CA GLY A 226 -8.63 37.58 37.73
C GLY A 226 -8.45 36.47 36.70
N GLU A 227 -7.66 36.76 35.66
CA GLU A 227 -7.43 35.88 34.51
C GLU A 227 -5.94 35.62 34.28
N VAL A 228 -5.62 34.40 33.86
CA VAL A 228 -4.26 33.93 33.52
C VAL A 228 -4.31 33.19 32.19
N ALA A 229 -3.44 33.57 31.25
CA ALA A 229 -3.25 32.84 30.00
C ALA A 229 -2.04 31.91 30.10
N LEU A 230 -2.16 30.70 29.54
CA LEU A 230 -1.05 29.76 29.37
C LEU A 230 -0.64 29.69 27.91
N TYR A 231 0.63 29.96 27.67
CA TYR A 231 1.27 29.93 26.36
C TYR A 231 2.19 28.73 26.23
N LYS A 232 2.26 28.17 25.02
CA LYS A 232 3.23 27.14 24.64
C LYS A 232 3.88 27.49 23.30
N LYS A 233 5.17 27.17 23.14
CA LYS A 233 5.85 27.27 21.84
C LYS A 233 5.47 26.10 20.92
N ASP A 234 5.12 26.41 19.67
CA ASP A 234 4.97 25.40 18.63
C ASP A 234 6.33 24.93 18.08
N GLU A 235 6.34 23.96 17.17
CA GLU A 235 7.56 23.40 16.57
C GLU A 235 8.37 24.45 15.77
N GLN A 236 7.76 25.58 15.42
CA GLN A 236 8.41 26.72 14.75
C GLN A 236 8.86 27.80 15.74
N GLY A 237 8.69 27.58 17.04
CA GLY A 237 9.09 28.49 18.11
C GLY A 237 8.13 29.65 18.38
N GLN A 238 6.97 29.72 17.72
CA GLN A 238 5.96 30.75 17.99
C GLN A 238 5.14 30.42 19.23
N GLN A 239 4.90 31.42 20.09
CA GLN A 239 4.04 31.26 21.27
C GLN A 239 2.57 31.30 20.89
N ARG A 240 1.81 30.28 21.30
CA ARG A 240 0.34 30.23 21.15
C ARG A 240 -0.34 30.12 22.50
N GLU A 241 -1.43 30.86 22.69
CA GLU A 241 -2.32 30.71 23.86
C GLU A 241 -3.02 29.35 23.76
N VAL A 242 -2.80 28.49 24.75
CA VAL A 242 -3.37 27.13 24.80
C VAL A 242 -4.63 27.10 25.64
N VAL A 243 -4.63 27.80 26.78
CA VAL A 243 -5.73 27.80 27.75
C VAL A 243 -5.77 29.14 28.48
N ARG A 244 -6.99 29.61 28.77
CA ARG A 244 -7.25 30.69 29.72
C ARG A 244 -7.81 30.12 31.02
N HIS A 245 -7.23 30.51 32.14
CA HIS A 245 -7.62 30.12 33.49
C HIS A 245 -8.21 31.31 34.24
N THR A 246 -9.27 31.03 34.99
CA THR A 246 -10.03 32.00 35.77
C THR A 246 -10.14 31.53 37.22
N LYS A 247 -10.95 32.20 38.05
CA LYS A 247 -11.21 31.80 39.45
C LYS A 247 -11.50 30.30 39.56
N GLY A 248 -10.81 29.64 40.49
CA GLY A 248 -10.95 28.20 40.75
C GLY A 248 -9.96 27.31 40.00
N ASN A 249 -9.24 27.83 39.01
CA ASN A 249 -8.20 27.07 38.32
C ASN A 249 -6.85 27.12 39.07
N LEU A 250 -6.04 26.08 38.87
CA LEU A 250 -4.66 26.01 39.34
C LEU A 250 -3.68 26.24 38.20
N VAL A 251 -2.57 26.92 38.53
CA VAL A 251 -1.40 27.07 37.67
C VAL A 251 -0.22 26.37 38.32
N GLY A 252 0.55 25.62 37.52
CA GLY A 252 1.76 24.94 37.98
C GLY A 252 1.53 23.57 38.67
N GLY A 253 0.30 23.06 38.72
CA GLY A 253 -0.06 21.81 39.42
C GLY A 253 0.78 20.59 39.05
N MET A 254 0.92 20.29 37.75
CA MET A 254 1.71 19.13 37.30
C MET A 254 3.20 19.28 37.66
N SER A 255 3.81 20.41 37.31
CA SER A 255 5.24 20.67 37.58
C SER A 255 5.54 20.70 39.08
N PHE A 256 4.59 21.16 39.91
CA PHE A 256 4.72 21.18 41.36
C PHE A 256 4.69 19.76 41.96
N VAL A 257 3.74 18.91 41.51
CA VAL A 257 3.58 17.54 42.02
C VAL A 257 4.69 16.62 41.52
N THR A 258 5.00 16.67 40.22
CA THR A 258 5.97 15.75 39.56
C THR A 258 7.43 16.20 39.72
N GLY A 259 7.68 17.50 39.95
CA GLY A 259 9.02 18.07 39.94
C GLY A 259 9.59 18.33 38.54
N GLU A 260 8.84 18.04 37.49
CA GLU A 260 9.24 18.32 36.11
C GLU A 260 9.23 19.84 35.81
N PRO A 261 10.02 20.30 34.81
CA PRO A 261 9.95 21.68 34.33
C PRO A 261 8.53 22.08 33.90
N SER A 262 8.23 23.36 33.99
CA SER A 262 6.92 23.90 33.62
C SER A 262 6.64 23.60 32.14
N PHE A 263 5.48 22.99 31.88
CA PHE A 263 5.04 22.67 30.52
C PHE A 263 4.62 23.89 29.70
N SER A 264 4.27 25.00 30.37
CA SER A 264 3.70 26.19 29.73
C SER A 264 4.11 27.45 30.47
N THR A 265 4.19 28.55 29.72
CA THR A 265 4.43 29.88 30.26
C THR A 265 3.09 30.48 30.70
N ALA A 266 2.92 30.82 31.96
CA ALA A 266 1.67 31.38 32.48
C ALA A 266 1.84 32.87 32.82
N ILE A 267 0.96 33.72 32.28
CA ILE A 267 1.02 35.17 32.43
C ILE A 267 -0.36 35.68 32.87
N THR A 268 -0.41 36.57 33.87
CA THR A 268 -1.66 37.23 34.29
C THR A 268 -2.11 38.22 33.21
N LEU A 269 -3.38 38.16 32.80
CA LEU A 269 -3.94 39.11 31.82
C LEU A 269 -4.53 40.34 32.51
N THR A 270 -5.05 40.16 33.72
CA THR A 270 -5.66 41.20 34.53
C THR A 270 -4.99 41.26 35.90
N LYS A 271 -5.43 42.17 36.77
CA LYS A 271 -5.02 42.16 38.17
C LYS A 271 -5.58 40.88 38.82
N THR A 272 -4.69 39.97 39.19
CA THR A 272 -5.05 38.60 39.59
C THR A 272 -4.70 38.34 41.06
N GLU A 273 -5.67 37.92 41.84
CA GLU A 273 -5.50 37.48 43.23
C GLU A 273 -5.27 35.98 43.28
N VAL A 274 -4.19 35.56 43.91
CA VAL A 274 -3.81 34.15 43.99
C VAL A 274 -3.38 33.72 45.38
N ILE A 275 -3.54 32.43 45.66
CA ILE A 275 -2.91 31.78 46.82
C ILE A 275 -1.70 31.03 46.29
N LYS A 276 -0.51 31.48 46.67
CA LYS A 276 0.79 30.93 46.26
C LYS A 276 1.30 29.99 47.36
N LEU A 277 1.50 28.72 47.03
CA LEU A 277 1.97 27.68 47.94
C LEU A 277 3.31 27.13 47.44
N ASP A 278 4.32 27.06 48.31
CA ASP A 278 5.51 26.23 48.10
C ASP A 278 5.33 24.85 48.73
N ARG A 279 6.32 23.96 48.61
CA ARG A 279 6.25 22.59 49.14
C ARG A 279 6.08 22.54 50.66
N ASP A 280 6.73 23.43 51.40
CA ASP A 280 6.72 23.44 52.86
C ASP A 280 5.39 23.96 53.40
N VAL A 281 4.89 25.05 52.80
CA VAL A 281 3.57 25.62 53.12
C VAL A 281 2.48 24.64 52.72
N PHE A 282 2.59 24.00 51.55
CA PHE A 282 1.64 22.98 51.12
C PHE A 282 1.57 21.81 52.11
N ALA A 283 2.72 21.28 52.54
CA ALA A 283 2.76 20.21 53.53
C ALA A 283 2.12 20.64 54.86
N LYS A 284 2.42 21.85 55.36
CA LYS A 284 1.82 22.38 56.61
C LYS A 284 0.30 22.49 56.52
N VAL A 285 -0.23 23.04 55.42
CA VAL A 285 -1.67 23.16 55.18
C VAL A 285 -2.34 21.79 55.19
N MET A 286 -1.74 20.80 54.52
CA MET A 286 -2.31 19.45 54.40
C MET A 286 -2.24 18.63 55.70
N HIS A 287 -1.29 18.93 56.61
CA HIS A 287 -1.21 18.29 57.92
C HIS A 287 -2.14 18.92 58.96
N ASN A 288 -2.44 20.22 58.84
CA ASN A 288 -3.30 20.93 59.79
C ASN A 288 -4.80 20.75 59.49
N ASP A 289 -5.18 20.47 58.24
CA ASP A 289 -6.57 20.21 57.85
C ASP A 289 -6.70 18.87 57.10
N THR A 290 -7.06 17.83 57.85
CA THR A 290 -7.25 16.47 57.32
C THR A 290 -8.45 16.35 56.38
N GLN A 291 -9.37 17.32 56.35
CA GLN A 291 -10.50 17.35 55.41
C GLN A 291 -10.16 18.04 54.08
N LEU A 292 -9.10 18.85 54.03
CA LEU A 292 -8.69 19.58 52.83
C LEU A 292 -7.91 18.72 51.83
N LEU A 293 -7.12 17.75 52.31
CA LEU A 293 -6.29 16.90 51.46
C LEU A 293 -7.12 16.07 50.45
N PRO A 294 -8.25 15.43 50.82
CA PRO A 294 -9.12 14.73 49.86
C PRO A 294 -9.73 15.67 48.81
N LEU A 295 -10.21 16.85 49.21
CA LEU A 295 -10.78 17.87 48.31
C LEU A 295 -9.77 18.33 47.27
N PHE A 296 -8.56 18.66 47.74
CA PHE A 296 -7.45 19.08 46.90
C PHE A 296 -7.01 17.98 45.92
N THR A 297 -6.87 16.74 46.42
CA THR A 297 -6.47 15.59 45.61
C THR A 297 -7.50 15.30 44.52
N ASN A 298 -8.80 15.42 44.84
CA ASN A 298 -9.88 15.25 43.87
C ASN A 298 -9.82 16.32 42.76
N LEU A 299 -9.59 17.58 43.14
CA LEU A 299 -9.47 18.70 42.19
C LEU A 299 -8.30 18.50 41.22
N LEU A 300 -7.14 18.09 41.72
CA LEU A 300 -5.98 17.76 40.89
C LEU A 300 -6.25 16.57 39.95
N LEU A 301 -6.79 15.47 40.48
CA LEU A 301 -7.10 14.28 39.68
C LEU A 301 -8.10 14.58 38.56
N ARG A 302 -9.13 15.40 38.82
CA ARG A 302 -10.09 15.83 37.79
C ARG A 302 -9.42 16.65 36.69
N HIS A 303 -8.57 17.61 37.05
CA HIS A 303 -7.80 18.40 36.08
C HIS A 303 -6.85 17.53 35.25
N PHE A 304 -6.20 16.54 35.86
CA PHE A 304 -5.31 15.61 35.16
C PHE A 304 -6.06 14.69 34.20
N ASN A 305 -7.15 14.07 34.65
CA ASN A 305 -7.98 13.19 33.82
C ASN A 305 -8.56 13.92 32.60
N ARG A 306 -9.05 15.15 32.76
CA ARG A 306 -9.54 15.96 31.64
C ARG A 306 -8.44 16.27 30.61
N ARG A 307 -7.23 16.56 31.08
CA ARG A 307 -6.08 16.81 30.20
C ARG A 307 -5.69 15.56 29.43
N LEU A 308 -5.66 14.40 30.09
CA LEU A 308 -5.37 13.10 29.46
C LEU A 308 -6.43 12.74 28.42
N GLN A 309 -7.71 12.88 28.73
CA GLN A 309 -8.80 12.61 27.80
C GLN A 309 -8.72 13.47 26.53
N ARG A 310 -8.42 14.77 26.66
CA ARG A 310 -8.22 15.64 25.49
C ARG A 310 -7.07 15.16 24.60
N SER A 311 -5.94 14.81 25.21
CA SER A 311 -4.77 14.29 24.48
C SER A 311 -5.09 13.00 23.71
N ILE A 312 -5.78 12.06 24.35
CA ILE A 312 -6.17 10.78 23.74
C ILE A 312 -7.13 11.01 22.56
N ASN A 313 -8.16 11.86 22.74
CA ASN A 313 -9.12 12.16 21.67
C ASN A 313 -8.44 12.81 20.46
N THR A 314 -7.52 13.77 20.67
CA THR A 314 -6.77 14.39 19.58
C THR A 314 -5.92 13.37 18.84
N LYS A 315 -5.25 12.45 19.56
CA LYS A 315 -4.42 11.40 18.94
C LYS A 315 -5.26 10.42 18.12
N LEU A 316 -6.42 10.01 18.62
CA LEU A 316 -7.36 9.13 17.89
C LEU A 316 -7.93 9.81 16.64
N GLN A 317 -8.27 11.10 16.73
CA GLN A 317 -8.79 11.85 15.59
C GLN A 317 -7.72 12.03 14.51
N LEU A 318 -6.47 12.30 14.89
CA LEU A 318 -5.33 12.36 13.97
C LEU A 318 -5.12 11.02 13.26
N GLN A 319 -5.16 9.91 14.00
CA GLN A 319 -5.00 8.58 13.42
C GLN A 319 -6.08 8.26 12.38
N LYS A 320 -7.35 8.60 12.66
CA LYS A 320 -8.44 8.47 11.68
C LYS A 320 -8.24 9.33 10.43
N THR A 321 -7.75 10.56 10.59
CA THR A 321 -7.47 11.42 9.42
C THR A 321 -6.33 10.89 8.56
N ILE A 322 -5.31 10.27 9.15
CA ILE A 322 -4.21 9.65 8.41
C ILE A 322 -4.74 8.43 7.62
N GLU A 323 -5.49 7.55 8.27
CA GLU A 323 -6.08 6.37 7.62
C GLU A 323 -7.02 6.75 6.46
N SER A 324 -7.86 7.77 6.65
CA SER A 324 -8.72 8.29 5.58
C SER A 324 -7.94 8.93 4.43
N LEU A 325 -6.79 9.56 4.72
CA LEU A 325 -5.94 10.16 3.70
C LEU A 325 -5.23 9.08 2.88
N GLU A 326 -4.71 8.03 3.54
CA GLU A 326 -4.09 6.88 2.88
C GLU A 326 -5.07 6.17 1.94
N LEU A 327 -6.31 5.95 2.37
CA LEU A 327 -7.38 5.38 1.53
C LEU A 327 -7.69 6.24 0.31
N ALA A 328 -7.85 7.55 0.49
CA ALA A 328 -8.11 8.47 -0.62
C ALA A 328 -6.94 8.51 -1.61
N HIS A 329 -5.71 8.45 -1.11
CA HIS A 329 -4.49 8.40 -1.91
C HIS A 329 -4.42 7.13 -2.76
N GLN A 330 -4.73 5.97 -2.17
CA GLN A 330 -4.74 4.69 -2.87
C GLN A 330 -5.78 4.68 -4.01
N GLN A 331 -6.98 5.23 -3.77
CA GLN A 331 -8.02 5.38 -4.80
C GLN A 331 -7.58 6.28 -5.96
N LEU A 332 -6.85 7.36 -5.68
CA LEU A 332 -6.30 8.24 -6.73
C LEU A 332 -5.26 7.51 -7.58
N ILE A 333 -4.38 6.72 -6.96
CA ILE A 333 -3.39 5.90 -7.67
C ILE A 333 -4.10 4.91 -8.60
N GLU A 334 -5.12 4.21 -8.12
CA GLU A 334 -5.89 3.28 -8.96
C GLU A 334 -6.59 4.00 -10.12
N SER A 335 -7.20 5.16 -9.87
CA SER A 335 -7.83 5.96 -10.92
C SER A 335 -6.83 6.43 -11.97
N GLU A 336 -5.62 6.81 -11.58
CA GLU A 336 -4.57 7.21 -12.51
C GLU A 336 -4.02 6.02 -13.29
N LYS A 337 -3.78 4.87 -12.62
CA LYS A 337 -3.45 3.61 -13.28
C LYS A 337 -4.48 3.30 -14.36
N MET A 338 -5.77 3.39 -14.05
CA MET A 338 -6.86 3.15 -15.01
C MET A 338 -6.92 4.18 -16.14
N ALA A 339 -6.58 5.44 -15.89
CA ALA A 339 -6.51 6.46 -16.94
C ALA A 339 -5.34 6.22 -17.91
N VAL A 340 -4.15 5.91 -17.38
CA VAL A 340 -2.96 5.54 -18.17
C VAL A 340 -3.21 4.25 -18.95
N LEU A 341 -3.81 3.24 -18.29
CA LEU A 341 -4.24 2.00 -18.94
C LEU A 341 -5.28 2.28 -20.03
N GLY A 342 -6.23 3.18 -19.80
CA GLY A 342 -7.24 3.58 -20.79
C GLY A 342 -6.63 4.23 -22.03
N GLN A 343 -5.64 5.11 -21.86
CA GLN A 343 -4.89 5.74 -22.94
C GLN A 343 -4.05 4.71 -23.72
N LEU A 344 -3.40 3.79 -22.99
CA LEU A 344 -2.67 2.66 -23.58
C LEU A 344 -3.61 1.73 -24.33
N VAL A 345 -4.75 1.35 -23.78
CA VAL A 345 -5.73 0.44 -24.41
C VAL A 345 -6.29 1.04 -25.70
N ALA A 346 -6.58 2.34 -25.74
CA ALA A 346 -7.05 3.00 -26.96
C ALA A 346 -5.95 3.03 -28.05
N GLY A 347 -4.70 3.33 -27.67
CA GLY A 347 -3.54 3.30 -28.58
C GLY A 347 -3.20 1.89 -29.06
N VAL A 348 -3.19 0.92 -28.15
CA VAL A 348 -2.98 -0.51 -28.40
C VAL A 348 -4.08 -1.07 -29.30
N ALA A 349 -5.35 -0.73 -29.07
CA ALA A 349 -6.44 -1.20 -29.92
C ALA A 349 -6.25 -0.72 -31.36
N HIS A 350 -5.87 0.54 -31.55
CA HIS A 350 -5.54 1.07 -32.86
C HIS A 350 -4.31 0.35 -33.48
N GLU A 351 -3.29 0.09 -32.67
CA GLU A 351 -2.06 -0.57 -33.10
C GLU A 351 -2.14 -2.09 -33.28
N LEU A 352 -3.15 -2.75 -32.69
CA LEU A 352 -3.53 -4.12 -32.97
C LEU A 352 -4.39 -4.20 -34.23
N ASN A 353 -5.31 -3.26 -34.41
CA ASN A 353 -6.17 -3.21 -35.59
C ASN A 353 -5.36 -3.06 -36.89
N ASN A 354 -4.25 -2.32 -36.86
CA ASN A 354 -3.37 -2.12 -38.00
C ASN A 354 -2.77 -3.43 -38.59
N PRO A 355 -2.02 -4.25 -37.82
CA PRO A 355 -1.51 -5.54 -38.29
C PRO A 355 -2.64 -6.53 -38.55
N VAL A 356 -3.73 -6.53 -37.77
CA VAL A 356 -4.90 -7.39 -38.04
C VAL A 356 -5.50 -7.08 -39.41
N ALA A 357 -5.70 -5.80 -39.74
CA ALA A 357 -6.21 -5.41 -41.06
C ALA A 357 -5.23 -5.78 -42.19
N ALA A 358 -3.92 -5.70 -41.96
CA ALA A 358 -2.91 -6.17 -42.91
C ALA A 358 -2.96 -7.69 -43.11
N ILE A 359 -3.15 -8.47 -42.04
CA ILE A 359 -3.32 -9.93 -42.09
C ILE A 359 -4.57 -10.30 -42.87
N LEU A 360 -5.70 -9.65 -42.60
CA LEU A 360 -6.97 -9.90 -43.30
C LEU A 360 -6.85 -9.63 -44.80
N ARG A 361 -6.29 -8.47 -45.20
CA ARG A 361 -6.05 -8.16 -46.62
C ARG A 361 -5.07 -9.12 -47.28
N GLY A 362 -4.00 -9.49 -46.58
CA GLY A 362 -3.03 -10.48 -47.04
C GLY A 362 -3.68 -11.84 -47.27
N SER A 363 -4.53 -12.28 -46.35
CA SER A 363 -5.27 -13.55 -46.43
C SER A 363 -6.24 -13.59 -47.63
N ASP A 364 -6.99 -12.50 -47.88
CA ASP A 364 -7.85 -12.39 -49.06
C ASP A 364 -7.07 -12.44 -50.37
N THR A 365 -5.92 -11.78 -50.41
CA THR A 365 -5.01 -11.77 -51.56
C THR A 365 -4.41 -13.15 -51.78
N LEU A 366 -4.01 -13.85 -50.71
CA LEU A 366 -3.53 -15.23 -50.75
C LEU A 366 -4.60 -16.18 -51.29
N ARG A 367 -5.83 -16.09 -50.78
CA ARG A 367 -6.96 -16.90 -51.26
C ARG A 367 -7.17 -16.75 -52.77
N THR A 368 -7.11 -15.52 -53.27
CA THR A 368 -7.31 -15.23 -54.69
C THR A 368 -6.18 -15.80 -55.54
N HIS A 369 -4.92 -15.54 -55.19
CA HIS A 369 -3.78 -15.98 -56.00
C HIS A 369 -3.47 -17.47 -55.87
N LEU A 370 -3.64 -18.08 -54.69
CA LEU A 370 -3.50 -19.53 -54.53
C LEU A 370 -4.54 -20.29 -55.36
N ASN A 371 -5.81 -19.87 -55.36
CA ASN A 371 -6.82 -20.49 -56.21
C ASN A 371 -6.43 -20.40 -57.70
N GLN A 372 -5.90 -19.26 -58.15
CA GLN A 372 -5.42 -19.12 -59.52
C GLN A 372 -4.22 -20.02 -59.82
N LEU A 373 -3.25 -20.15 -58.90
CA LEU A 373 -2.08 -21.02 -59.06
C LEU A 373 -2.45 -22.52 -59.05
N ILE A 374 -3.45 -22.92 -58.28
CA ILE A 374 -3.95 -24.30 -58.24
C ILE A 374 -4.74 -24.64 -59.51
N CYS A 375 -5.55 -23.70 -60.00
CA CYS A 375 -6.41 -23.94 -61.18
C CYS A 375 -5.69 -23.81 -62.53
N HIS A 376 -4.57 -23.07 -62.62
CA HIS A 376 -3.78 -22.96 -63.86
C HIS A 376 -2.53 -23.84 -63.80
N LYS A 377 -2.45 -24.85 -64.67
CA LYS A 377 -1.20 -25.60 -64.91
C LYS A 377 -0.23 -24.74 -65.73
N ALA A 378 0.89 -24.36 -65.15
CA ALA A 378 1.99 -23.69 -65.84
C ALA A 378 2.76 -24.66 -66.75
N LEU A 379 3.58 -24.12 -67.65
CA LEU A 379 4.69 -24.87 -68.26
C LEU A 379 5.74 -25.17 -67.16
N GLN A 380 6.21 -26.43 -67.07
CA GLN A 380 7.10 -26.91 -66.00
C GLN A 380 8.31 -26.00 -65.66
N PRO A 381 9.01 -25.36 -66.62
CA PRO A 381 10.16 -24.50 -66.31
C PRO A 381 9.77 -23.21 -65.56
N LEU A 382 8.60 -22.65 -65.87
CA LEU A 382 8.11 -21.41 -65.26
C LEU A 382 7.56 -21.67 -63.84
N GLU A 383 6.97 -22.85 -63.63
CA GLU A 383 6.51 -23.32 -62.32
C GLU A 383 7.65 -23.43 -61.32
N GLN A 384 8.75 -24.09 -61.70
CA GLN A 384 9.93 -24.24 -60.84
C GLN A 384 10.52 -22.88 -60.44
N LYS A 385 10.59 -21.95 -61.39
CA LYS A 385 11.07 -20.58 -61.15
C LYS A 385 10.11 -19.80 -60.24
N GLY A 386 8.80 -19.98 -60.42
CA GLY A 386 7.77 -19.41 -59.54
C GLY A 386 7.91 -19.90 -58.10
N VAL A 387 8.09 -21.22 -57.89
CA VAL A 387 8.28 -21.80 -56.55
C VAL A 387 9.56 -21.28 -55.88
N GLN A 388 10.66 -21.16 -56.63
CA GLN A 388 11.90 -20.57 -56.12
C GLN A 388 11.71 -19.12 -55.69
N LEU A 389 10.99 -18.34 -56.50
CA LEU A 389 10.74 -16.93 -56.26
C LEU A 389 9.78 -16.70 -55.08
N LEU A 390 8.81 -17.60 -54.87
CA LEU A 390 7.99 -17.65 -53.66
C LEU A 390 8.87 -17.90 -52.42
N GLY A 391 9.75 -18.90 -52.48
CA GLY A 391 10.70 -19.20 -51.39
C GLY A 391 11.60 -18.02 -51.03
N GLN A 392 12.07 -17.28 -52.04
CA GLN A 392 12.82 -16.04 -51.83
C GLN A 392 11.95 -14.94 -51.22
N ALA A 393 10.73 -14.73 -51.72
CA ALA A 393 9.82 -13.69 -51.22
C ALA A 393 9.43 -13.90 -49.74
N LEU A 394 9.48 -15.14 -49.23
CA LEU A 394 9.32 -15.43 -47.79
C LEU A 394 10.45 -14.84 -46.93
N GLN A 395 11.66 -14.72 -47.47
CA GLN A 395 12.87 -14.36 -46.71
C GLN A 395 13.49 -13.00 -47.08
N VAL A 396 13.11 -12.39 -48.21
CA VAL A 396 13.67 -11.11 -48.67
C VAL A 396 13.13 -9.92 -47.88
N ASN A 397 14.06 -9.12 -47.34
CA ASN A 397 13.72 -7.84 -46.69
C ASN A 397 13.21 -6.82 -47.72
N PRO A 398 12.13 -6.07 -47.41
CA PRO A 398 11.61 -5.04 -48.31
C PRO A 398 12.67 -4.00 -48.65
N MET A 399 12.78 -3.67 -49.94
CA MET A 399 13.68 -2.62 -50.42
C MET A 399 13.01 -1.25 -50.32
N SER A 400 13.78 -0.19 -50.12
CA SER A 400 13.21 1.16 -50.12
C SER A 400 12.69 1.53 -51.52
N THR A 401 11.58 2.26 -51.57
CA THR A 401 10.98 2.72 -52.84
C THR A 401 11.93 3.60 -53.66
N ALA A 402 12.88 4.28 -53.03
CA ALA A 402 13.94 5.01 -53.70
C ALA A 402 14.92 4.07 -54.44
N LYS A 403 15.40 3.01 -53.77
CA LYS A 403 16.28 2.00 -54.37
C LYS A 403 15.57 1.18 -55.45
N GLU A 404 14.30 0.85 -55.27
CA GLU A 404 13.50 0.18 -56.30
C GLU A 404 13.38 1.05 -57.58
N ARG A 405 13.13 2.36 -57.43
CA ARG A 405 13.03 3.29 -58.57
C ARG A 405 14.35 3.43 -59.31
N GLU A 406 15.46 3.51 -58.58
CA GLU A 406 16.80 3.59 -59.16
C GLU A 406 17.12 2.35 -59.98
N LYS A 407 16.95 1.16 -59.39
CA LYS A 407 17.14 -0.12 -60.08
C LYS A 407 16.22 -0.28 -61.29
N ALA A 408 14.96 0.13 -61.19
CA ALA A 408 14.01 0.08 -62.29
C ALA A 408 14.44 0.96 -63.46
N LYS A 409 14.98 2.17 -63.18
CA LYS A 409 15.50 3.09 -64.20
C LYS A 409 16.72 2.51 -64.91
N THR A 410 17.62 1.85 -64.19
CA THR A 410 18.79 1.18 -64.76
C THR A 410 18.39 0.00 -65.66
N LEU A 411 17.38 -0.79 -65.25
CA LEU A 411 16.88 -1.90 -66.05
C LEU A 411 16.10 -1.41 -67.28
N GLU A 412 15.33 -0.33 -67.16
CA GLU A 412 14.58 0.31 -68.26
C GLU A 412 15.49 0.70 -69.43
N GLN A 413 16.69 1.20 -69.15
CA GLN A 413 17.69 1.52 -70.18
C GLN A 413 18.10 0.32 -71.04
N HIS A 414 17.96 -0.91 -70.51
CA HIS A 414 18.38 -2.13 -71.19
C HIS A 414 17.24 -2.84 -71.92
N ILE A 415 16.01 -2.76 -71.41
CA ILE A 415 14.85 -3.49 -71.96
C ILE A 415 13.83 -2.58 -72.67
N HIS A 416 13.99 -1.25 -72.58
CA HIS A 416 13.13 -0.23 -73.20
C HIS A 416 11.63 -0.37 -72.90
N HIS A 417 11.27 -1.03 -71.80
CA HIS A 417 9.89 -1.26 -71.40
C HIS A 417 9.69 -0.96 -69.90
N ARG A 418 9.28 0.28 -69.60
CA ARG A 418 9.21 0.82 -68.23
C ARG A 418 8.37 -0.02 -67.26
N LEU A 419 7.20 -0.49 -67.70
CA LEU A 419 6.26 -1.23 -66.84
C LEU A 419 6.84 -2.59 -66.41
N LEU A 420 7.44 -3.32 -67.37
CA LEU A 420 8.06 -4.63 -67.15
C LEU A 420 9.37 -4.49 -66.37
N ALA A 421 10.14 -3.42 -66.59
CA ALA A 421 11.35 -3.13 -65.80
C ALA A 421 11.01 -2.96 -64.32
N LYS A 422 9.94 -2.20 -64.03
CA LYS A 422 9.45 -2.02 -62.66
C LYS A 422 8.98 -3.33 -62.03
N LYS A 423 8.23 -4.16 -62.78
CA LYS A 423 7.79 -5.49 -62.30
C LYS A 423 8.98 -6.41 -62.03
N MET A 424 9.92 -6.53 -62.96
CA MET A 424 11.10 -7.41 -62.82
C MET A 424 11.97 -7.02 -61.61
N VAL A 425 12.19 -5.72 -61.37
CA VAL A 425 12.94 -5.25 -60.19
C VAL A 425 12.19 -5.55 -58.89
N LYS A 426 10.87 -5.35 -58.86
CA LYS A 426 10.04 -5.70 -57.69
C LYS A 426 10.12 -7.19 -57.35
N LEU A 427 10.22 -8.04 -58.36
CA LEU A 427 10.33 -9.50 -58.21
C LEU A 427 11.76 -9.98 -57.90
N GLY A 428 12.77 -9.10 -57.89
CA GLY A 428 14.18 -9.48 -57.73
C GLY A 428 14.78 -10.19 -58.96
N LEU A 429 14.13 -10.03 -60.13
CA LEU A 429 14.50 -10.65 -61.40
C LEU A 429 15.36 -9.72 -62.25
N GLU A 430 16.01 -8.71 -61.65
CA GLU A 430 16.79 -7.75 -62.43
C GLU A 430 17.88 -8.44 -63.24
N ASN A 431 18.56 -9.47 -62.72
CA ASN A 431 19.70 -10.12 -63.36
C ASN A 431 19.33 -11.29 -64.29
N ASP A 432 18.05 -11.46 -64.59
CA ASP A 432 17.56 -12.58 -65.36
C ASP A 432 17.74 -12.39 -66.87
N HIS A 433 18.81 -12.96 -67.42
CA HIS A 433 19.17 -12.78 -68.84
C HIS A 433 18.14 -13.39 -69.81
N THR A 434 17.44 -14.46 -69.44
CA THR A 434 16.46 -15.10 -70.33
C THR A 434 15.19 -14.26 -70.44
N LEU A 435 14.68 -13.77 -69.30
CA LEU A 435 13.54 -12.85 -69.27
C LEU A 435 13.86 -11.51 -69.93
N ARG A 436 15.06 -10.95 -69.73
CA ARG A 436 15.48 -9.70 -70.41
C ARG A 436 15.44 -9.84 -71.93
N ASN A 437 15.92 -10.96 -72.48
CA ASN A 437 15.90 -11.23 -73.92
C ASN A 437 14.47 -11.49 -74.42
N GLN A 438 13.64 -12.15 -73.60
CA GLN A 438 12.24 -12.40 -73.93
C GLN A 438 11.42 -11.11 -74.00
N VAL A 439 11.66 -10.15 -73.09
CA VAL A 439 11.02 -8.81 -73.14
C VAL A 439 11.38 -8.06 -74.43
N LYS A 440 12.60 -8.22 -74.95
CA LYS A 440 13.03 -7.60 -76.22
C LYS A 440 12.41 -8.25 -77.46
N ASN A 441 12.32 -9.58 -77.46
CA ASN A 441 11.93 -10.35 -78.64
C ASN A 441 10.43 -10.62 -78.73
N ASN A 442 9.75 -10.80 -77.60
CA ASN A 442 8.32 -11.08 -77.52
C ASN A 442 7.71 -10.51 -76.21
N PRO A 443 7.42 -9.20 -76.17
CA PRO A 443 6.97 -8.52 -74.97
C PRO A 443 5.62 -9.02 -74.43
N GLN A 444 4.71 -9.48 -75.30
CA GLN A 444 3.41 -10.03 -74.90
C GLN A 444 3.56 -11.34 -74.12
N GLN A 445 4.40 -12.27 -74.58
CA GLN A 445 4.66 -13.51 -73.85
C GLN A 445 5.40 -13.23 -72.54
N ALA A 446 6.36 -12.31 -72.55
CA ALA A 446 7.09 -11.92 -71.35
C ALA A 446 6.17 -11.30 -70.28
N GLU A 447 5.18 -10.52 -70.68
CA GLU A 447 4.17 -9.97 -69.77
C GLU A 447 3.35 -11.07 -69.09
N GLN A 448 2.87 -12.07 -69.83
CA GLN A 448 2.14 -13.21 -69.28
C GLN A 448 2.99 -14.03 -68.30
N ASP A 449 4.24 -14.30 -68.65
CA ASP A 449 5.16 -15.07 -67.81
C ASP A 449 5.51 -14.30 -66.53
N ILE A 450 5.73 -12.98 -66.63
CA ILE A 450 5.99 -12.10 -65.47
C ILE A 450 4.76 -11.98 -64.58
N GLU A 451 3.55 -11.89 -65.14
CA GLU A 451 2.31 -11.90 -64.35
C GLU A 451 2.12 -13.20 -63.58
N MET A 452 2.51 -14.33 -64.17
CA MET A 452 2.48 -15.62 -63.48
C MET A 452 3.47 -15.67 -62.32
N LEU A 453 4.73 -15.26 -62.55
CA LEU A 453 5.76 -15.18 -61.51
C LEU A 453 5.40 -14.16 -60.41
N GLU A 454 4.73 -13.07 -60.77
CA GLU A 454 4.21 -12.08 -59.83
C GLU A 454 3.20 -12.69 -58.86
N ARG A 455 2.37 -13.66 -59.28
CA ARG A 455 1.46 -14.37 -58.37
C ARG A 455 2.20 -15.20 -57.33
N TYR A 456 3.24 -15.95 -57.73
CA TYR A 456 4.08 -16.70 -56.79
C TYR A 456 4.80 -15.78 -55.79
N TYR A 457 5.31 -14.64 -56.26
CA TYR A 457 5.91 -13.61 -55.42
C TYR A 457 4.91 -13.03 -54.41
N LEU A 458 3.72 -12.66 -54.88
CA LEU A 458 2.67 -12.09 -54.04
C LEU A 458 2.23 -13.10 -52.97
N VAL A 459 2.21 -14.39 -53.28
CA VAL A 459 1.96 -15.43 -52.27
C VAL A 459 3.05 -15.45 -51.21
N GLY A 460 4.33 -15.52 -51.60
CA GLY A 460 5.44 -15.56 -50.63
C GLY A 460 5.55 -14.28 -49.78
N SER A 461 5.41 -13.12 -50.41
CA SER A 461 5.50 -11.81 -49.72
C SER A 461 4.32 -11.55 -48.78
N ASN A 462 3.09 -11.95 -49.15
CA ASN A 462 1.94 -11.83 -48.24
C ASN A 462 2.03 -12.81 -47.07
N LEU A 463 2.47 -14.05 -47.29
CA LEU A 463 2.71 -15.01 -46.20
C LEU A 463 3.72 -14.49 -45.18
N ARG A 464 4.84 -13.93 -45.67
CA ARG A 464 5.81 -13.24 -44.82
C ARG A 464 5.18 -12.07 -44.08
N SER A 465 4.42 -11.21 -44.77
CA SER A 465 3.77 -10.05 -44.16
C SER A 465 2.82 -10.47 -43.05
N ILE A 466 2.04 -11.53 -43.25
CA ILE A 466 1.15 -12.11 -42.24
C ILE A 466 1.96 -12.61 -41.05
N GLN A 467 3.04 -13.35 -41.29
CA GLN A 467 3.90 -13.88 -40.22
C GLN A 467 4.54 -12.76 -39.38
N VAL A 468 5.06 -11.71 -40.02
CA VAL A 468 5.62 -10.53 -39.34
C VAL A 468 4.55 -9.79 -38.54
N CYS A 469 3.35 -9.59 -39.11
CA CYS A 469 2.24 -8.93 -38.41
C CYS A 469 1.74 -9.77 -37.23
N ALA A 470 1.67 -11.10 -37.37
CA ALA A 470 1.25 -12.01 -36.32
C ALA A 470 2.26 -12.04 -35.18
N GLN A 471 3.57 -12.06 -35.48
CA GLN A 471 4.62 -11.94 -34.49
C GLN A 471 4.52 -10.61 -33.74
N ARG A 472 4.30 -9.50 -34.45
CA ARG A 472 4.12 -8.18 -33.85
C ARG A 472 2.92 -8.12 -32.90
N ILE A 473 1.81 -8.79 -33.24
CA ILE A 473 0.65 -8.92 -32.34
C ILE A 473 1.02 -9.74 -31.11
N ALA A 474 1.74 -10.86 -31.27
CA ALA A 474 2.16 -11.71 -30.15
C ALA A 474 3.09 -10.96 -29.18
N ASP A 475 4.04 -10.20 -29.70
CA ASP A 475 4.95 -9.37 -28.91
C ASP A 475 4.18 -8.28 -28.15
N MET A 476 3.24 -7.60 -28.82
CA MET A 476 2.39 -6.58 -28.19
C MET A 476 1.52 -7.14 -27.07
N VAL A 477 0.90 -8.30 -27.28
CA VAL A 477 0.10 -9.00 -26.26
C VAL A 477 0.98 -9.47 -25.09
N LYS A 478 2.22 -9.90 -25.36
CA LYS A 478 3.18 -10.26 -24.31
C LYS A 478 3.53 -9.05 -23.43
N SER A 479 3.77 -7.88 -24.03
CA SER A 479 4.03 -6.62 -23.31
C SER A 479 2.80 -6.06 -22.58
N LEU A 480 1.58 -6.29 -23.08
CA LEU A 480 0.35 -5.97 -22.33
C LEU A 480 0.15 -6.90 -21.14
N LYS A 481 0.51 -8.17 -21.28
CA LYS A 481 0.36 -9.17 -20.22
C LYS A 481 1.31 -8.90 -19.05
N SER A 482 2.47 -8.28 -19.25
CA SER A 482 3.31 -7.82 -18.12
C SER A 482 2.66 -6.66 -17.36
N TYR A 483 1.91 -5.79 -18.04
CA TYR A 483 1.17 -4.68 -17.44
C TYR A 483 -0.10 -5.09 -16.68
N ALA A 484 -0.71 -6.22 -17.03
CA ALA A 484 -1.97 -6.72 -16.47
C ALA A 484 -1.81 -7.88 -15.46
N ARG A 485 -0.57 -8.22 -15.08
CA ARG A 485 -0.36 -9.20 -14.00
C ARG A 485 -0.88 -8.60 -12.68
N PRO A 486 -1.59 -9.39 -11.85
CA PRO A 486 -1.89 -8.98 -10.48
C PRO A 486 -0.58 -8.62 -9.79
N ASP A 487 -0.58 -7.49 -9.09
CA ASP A 487 0.57 -6.96 -8.35
C ASP A 487 1.27 -8.09 -7.59
N ASP A 488 2.43 -8.52 -8.07
CA ASP A 488 3.39 -9.16 -7.18
C ASP A 488 3.91 -8.00 -6.33
N GLU A 489 3.27 -7.72 -5.20
CA GLU A 489 3.71 -6.73 -4.19
C GLU A 489 5.01 -7.17 -3.49
N THR A 490 5.78 -8.03 -4.14
CA THR A 490 6.98 -8.65 -3.63
C THR A 490 8.20 -8.13 -4.39
N PHE A 491 9.15 -7.58 -3.63
CA PHE A 491 10.43 -7.15 -4.17
C PHE A 491 11.20 -8.37 -4.70
N HIS A 492 11.67 -8.30 -5.93
CA HIS A 492 12.53 -9.32 -6.51
C HIS A 492 13.64 -8.69 -7.34
N LEU A 493 14.74 -9.45 -7.52
CA LEU A 493 15.84 -9.02 -8.37
C LEU A 493 15.38 -9.07 -9.83
N ALA A 494 15.40 -7.92 -10.49
CA ALA A 494 15.01 -7.78 -11.89
C ALA A 494 16.05 -7.00 -12.69
N ASP A 495 16.14 -7.30 -13.98
CA ASP A 495 16.91 -6.51 -14.93
C ASP A 495 16.08 -5.30 -15.37
N ILE A 496 16.61 -4.10 -15.13
CA ILE A 496 15.96 -2.84 -15.47
C ILE A 496 15.92 -2.61 -16.98
N HIS A 497 16.88 -3.17 -17.74
CA HIS A 497 16.91 -3.04 -19.20
C HIS A 497 15.71 -3.72 -19.85
N GLU A 498 15.27 -4.88 -19.33
CA GLU A 498 14.07 -5.57 -19.84
C GLU A 498 12.82 -4.68 -19.71
N GLY A 499 12.62 -4.05 -18.55
CA GLY A 499 11.49 -3.16 -18.32
C GLY A 499 11.51 -1.89 -19.18
N LEU A 500 12.70 -1.34 -19.47
CA LEU A 500 12.88 -0.21 -20.37
C LEU A 500 12.56 -0.57 -21.82
N GLU A 501 13.06 -1.70 -22.32
CA GLU A 501 12.77 -2.17 -23.67
C GLU A 501 11.29 -2.48 -23.86
N ASP A 502 10.66 -3.15 -22.89
CA ASP A 502 9.20 -3.40 -22.91
C ASP A 502 8.41 -2.10 -23.02
N THR A 503 8.84 -1.06 -22.29
CA THR A 503 8.20 0.25 -22.34
C THR A 503 8.42 0.95 -23.69
N LEU A 504 9.63 0.87 -24.25
CA LEU A 504 9.95 1.45 -25.56
C LEU A 504 9.15 0.80 -26.71
N ILE A 505 8.92 -0.51 -26.64
CA ILE A 505 8.08 -1.23 -27.60
C ILE A 505 6.65 -0.66 -27.60
N ILE A 506 6.10 -0.33 -26.44
CA ILE A 506 4.77 0.26 -26.32
C ILE A 506 4.71 1.63 -27.01
N PHE A 507 5.75 2.46 -26.87
CA PHE A 507 5.83 3.79 -27.49
C PHE A 507 6.40 3.79 -28.92
N GLU A 508 6.65 2.63 -29.53
CA GLU A 508 7.32 2.49 -30.84
C GLU A 508 6.70 3.42 -31.91
N ASN A 509 5.37 3.49 -31.98
CA ASN A 509 4.68 4.30 -32.99
C ASN A 509 4.74 5.81 -32.76
N HIS A 510 4.80 6.24 -31.50
CA HIS A 510 5.00 7.64 -31.17
C HIS A 510 6.45 8.05 -31.41
N LEU A 511 7.40 7.15 -31.17
CA LEU A 511 8.83 7.37 -31.34
C LEU A 511 9.31 7.21 -32.80
N LYS A 512 8.55 6.57 -33.70
CA LYS A 512 8.91 6.35 -35.12
C LYS A 512 9.29 7.60 -35.91
N ARG A 513 8.82 8.78 -35.50
CA ARG A 513 9.10 10.07 -36.15
C ARG A 513 10.24 10.85 -35.48
N HIS A 514 10.84 10.27 -34.44
CA HIS A 514 11.82 10.86 -33.56
C HIS A 514 13.07 9.98 -33.47
N THR A 515 14.16 10.54 -32.99
CA THR A 515 15.41 9.78 -32.80
C THR A 515 15.45 9.24 -31.38
N VAL A 516 15.75 7.94 -31.23
CA VAL A 516 15.91 7.31 -29.92
C VAL A 516 17.30 6.68 -29.85
N GLU A 517 18.11 7.16 -28.91
CA GLU A 517 19.47 6.67 -28.67
C GLU A 517 19.53 5.95 -27.32
N LYS A 518 20.12 4.74 -27.31
CA LYS A 518 20.19 3.88 -26.14
C LYS A 518 21.66 3.63 -25.77
N HIS A 519 22.04 4.00 -24.55
CA HIS A 519 23.37 3.82 -23.99
C HIS A 519 23.28 3.02 -22.68
N TYR A 520 23.15 1.71 -22.81
CA TYR A 520 23.07 0.83 -21.66
C TYR A 520 24.47 0.48 -21.16
N GLY A 521 24.79 0.96 -19.95
CA GLY A 521 25.96 0.51 -19.19
C GLY A 521 25.72 -0.83 -18.51
N ASP A 522 26.81 -1.51 -18.16
CA ASP A 522 26.78 -2.76 -17.40
C ASP A 522 26.33 -2.49 -15.96
N ILE A 523 25.12 -2.94 -15.59
CA ILE A 523 24.49 -2.71 -14.29
C ILE A 523 24.01 -4.05 -13.70
N PRO A 524 24.13 -4.26 -12.38
CA PRO A 524 23.62 -5.46 -11.74
C PRO A 524 22.08 -5.45 -11.68
N PRO A 525 21.44 -6.63 -11.53
CA PRO A 525 20.01 -6.71 -11.23
C PRO A 525 19.66 -5.92 -9.97
N VAL A 526 18.53 -5.20 -10.01
CA VAL A 526 18.08 -4.34 -8.91
C VAL A 526 16.93 -5.02 -8.17
N LEU A 527 16.97 -5.01 -6.83
CA LEU A 527 15.87 -5.49 -6.01
C LEU A 527 14.73 -4.46 -6.07
N CYS A 528 13.66 -4.78 -6.79
CA CYS A 528 12.60 -3.82 -7.08
C CYS A 528 11.22 -4.48 -7.24
N LEU A 529 10.21 -3.63 -7.37
CA LEU A 529 8.87 -3.95 -7.85
C LEU A 529 8.81 -3.57 -9.34
N PRO A 530 9.00 -4.51 -10.29
CA PRO A 530 9.19 -4.16 -11.70
C PRO A 530 7.99 -3.44 -12.32
N ILE A 531 6.77 -3.81 -11.95
CA ILE A 531 5.53 -3.17 -12.44
C ILE A 531 5.50 -1.70 -12.01
N ALA A 532 5.87 -1.41 -10.76
CA ALA A 532 5.93 -0.05 -10.24
C ALA A 532 7.00 0.77 -10.98
N LEU A 533 8.20 0.22 -11.20
CA LEU A 533 9.24 0.90 -11.99
C LEU A 533 8.86 1.07 -13.47
N GLN A 534 8.11 0.13 -14.05
CA GLN A 534 7.60 0.25 -15.41
C GLN A 534 6.63 1.43 -15.57
N GLN A 535 5.84 1.72 -14.54
CA GLN A 535 5.02 2.94 -14.48
C GLN A 535 5.89 4.21 -14.46
N VAL A 536 7.04 4.18 -13.76
CA VAL A 536 8.01 5.30 -13.78
C VAL A 536 8.54 5.53 -15.19
N TRP A 537 9.01 4.49 -15.87
CA TRP A 537 9.52 4.58 -17.25
C TRP A 537 8.45 5.11 -18.22
N THR A 538 7.23 4.59 -18.11
CA THR A 538 6.09 4.99 -18.95
C THR A 538 5.80 6.49 -18.82
N ASN A 539 5.75 6.99 -17.59
CA ASN A 539 5.49 8.41 -17.32
C ASN A 539 6.63 9.31 -17.82
N LEU A 540 7.89 8.94 -17.58
CA LEU A 540 9.04 9.74 -18.02
C LEU A 540 9.16 9.78 -19.55
N ILE A 541 8.99 8.64 -20.23
CA ILE A 541 9.03 8.56 -21.69
C ILE A 541 7.83 9.32 -22.30
N SER A 542 6.63 9.18 -21.74
CA SER A 542 5.47 9.94 -22.21
C SER A 542 5.68 11.45 -22.08
N ASN A 543 6.21 11.92 -20.95
CA ASN A 543 6.50 13.34 -20.73
C ASN A 543 7.55 13.87 -21.72
N ALA A 544 8.58 13.07 -22.02
CA ALA A 544 9.59 13.41 -23.02
C ALA A 544 8.97 13.54 -24.42
N ILE A 545 8.13 12.59 -24.83
CA ILE A 545 7.46 12.59 -26.14
C ILE A 545 6.57 13.83 -26.30
N GLU A 546 5.83 14.21 -25.26
CA GLU A 546 4.97 15.39 -25.29
C GLU A 546 5.75 16.71 -25.37
N ALA A 547 6.98 16.73 -24.84
CA ALA A 547 7.85 17.90 -24.88
C ALA A 547 8.59 18.06 -26.22
N PHE A 548 8.58 17.05 -27.09
CA PHE A 548 9.35 17.06 -28.32
C PHE A 548 8.99 18.19 -29.29
N PRO A 549 9.99 18.77 -29.98
CA PRO A 549 9.77 19.53 -31.20
C PRO A 549 9.37 18.61 -32.38
N GLU A 550 9.10 19.19 -33.56
CA GLU A 550 8.67 18.46 -34.78
C GLU A 550 9.58 17.25 -35.12
N HIS A 551 10.89 17.37 -34.81
CA HIS A 551 11.88 16.29 -34.81
C HIS A 551 12.56 16.16 -33.44
N GLY A 552 11.84 15.58 -32.47
CA GLY A 552 12.38 15.24 -31.16
C GLY A 552 13.46 14.15 -31.14
N SER A 553 14.27 14.16 -30.08
CA SER A 553 15.28 13.17 -29.75
C SER A 553 15.18 12.78 -28.28
N LEU A 554 15.25 11.48 -27.98
CA LEU A 554 15.31 10.92 -26.64
C LEU A 554 16.54 10.04 -26.49
N THR A 555 17.37 10.36 -25.51
CA THR A 555 18.55 9.58 -25.13
C THR A 555 18.30 8.91 -23.79
N ILE A 556 18.41 7.58 -23.74
CA ILE A 556 18.29 6.79 -22.51
C ILE A 556 19.67 6.25 -22.15
N LYS A 557 20.14 6.54 -20.94
CA LYS A 557 21.45 6.11 -20.44
C LYS A 557 21.29 5.39 -19.10
N THR A 558 21.96 4.24 -18.94
CA THR A 558 22.10 3.58 -17.64
C THR A 558 23.55 3.54 -17.21
N GLU A 559 23.82 3.84 -15.95
CA GLU A 559 25.17 3.80 -15.38
C GLU A 559 25.15 3.44 -13.91
N LEU A 560 26.25 2.86 -13.44
CA LEU A 560 26.47 2.57 -12.03
C LEU A 560 27.28 3.71 -11.41
N GLN A 561 26.66 4.46 -10.49
CA GLN A 561 27.32 5.50 -9.72
C GLN A 561 27.55 5.05 -8.28
N HIS A 562 28.57 5.61 -7.62
CA HIS A 562 28.93 5.26 -6.24
C HIS A 562 28.95 6.54 -5.42
N ASP A 563 28.21 6.56 -4.30
CA ASP A 563 28.31 7.62 -3.31
C ASP A 563 28.76 7.03 -1.97
N GLN A 564 29.97 7.44 -1.55
CA GLN A 564 30.65 7.09 -0.30
C GLN A 564 30.73 5.59 0.04
N GLU A 565 29.61 4.93 0.36
CA GLU A 565 29.50 3.49 0.71
C GLU A 565 28.38 2.73 -0.05
N THR A 566 27.52 3.41 -0.82
CA THR A 566 26.39 2.78 -1.54
C THR A 566 26.52 2.95 -3.05
N SER A 567 26.33 1.87 -3.80
CA SER A 567 26.24 1.93 -5.26
C SER A 567 24.79 2.13 -5.70
N TYR A 568 24.60 2.96 -6.73
CA TYR A 568 23.31 3.33 -7.30
C TYR A 568 23.30 3.03 -8.79
N VAL A 569 22.24 2.37 -9.24
CA VAL A 569 21.87 2.32 -10.65
C VAL A 569 21.16 3.63 -10.99
N VAL A 570 21.74 4.38 -11.92
CA VAL A 570 21.19 5.65 -12.40
C VAL A 570 20.65 5.43 -13.81
N VAL A 571 19.35 5.70 -13.99
CA VAL A 571 18.67 5.67 -15.30
C VAL A 571 18.33 7.11 -15.69
N SER A 572 18.96 7.60 -16.75
CA SER A 572 18.78 8.97 -17.24
C SER A 572 18.00 9.00 -18.54
N PHE A 573 16.97 9.86 -18.61
CA PHE A 573 16.16 10.16 -19.79
C PHE A 573 16.41 11.60 -20.19
N THR A 574 17.05 11.83 -21.33
CA THR A 574 17.34 13.18 -21.84
C THR A 574 16.54 13.43 -23.12
N ASP A 575 15.65 14.42 -23.08
CA ASP A 575 14.93 14.92 -24.25
C ASP A 575 15.45 16.28 -24.70
N ASN A 576 15.25 16.61 -25.98
CA ASN A 576 15.54 17.92 -26.57
C ASN A 576 14.32 18.84 -26.64
N GLY A 577 13.41 18.70 -25.68
CA GLY A 577 12.14 19.43 -25.63
C GLY A 577 12.27 20.90 -25.19
N ASN A 578 11.12 21.49 -24.87
CA ASN A 578 10.99 22.90 -24.49
C ASN A 578 11.63 23.26 -23.13
N GLY A 579 12.06 22.28 -22.33
CA GLY A 579 12.74 22.49 -21.05
C GLY A 579 11.84 23.05 -19.94
N ILE A 580 12.34 22.98 -18.70
CA ILE A 580 11.63 23.36 -17.47
C ILE A 580 12.36 24.55 -16.82
N PRO A 581 11.68 25.71 -16.60
CA PRO A 581 12.27 26.86 -15.91
C PRO A 581 12.70 26.52 -14.47
N PRO A 582 13.82 27.07 -13.95
CA PRO A 582 14.35 26.75 -12.62
C PRO A 582 13.34 26.93 -11.49
N GLU A 583 12.53 27.99 -11.58
CA GLU A 583 11.47 28.31 -10.61
C GLU A 583 10.38 27.23 -10.52
N ARG A 584 10.19 26.45 -11.59
CA ARG A 584 9.16 25.41 -11.69
C ARG A 584 9.70 24.01 -11.43
N GLN A 585 11.02 23.80 -11.44
CA GLN A 585 11.63 22.47 -11.28
C GLN A 585 11.32 21.81 -9.92
N GLN A 586 11.15 22.60 -8.85
CA GLN A 586 10.69 22.07 -7.55
C GLN A 586 9.17 21.84 -7.50
N GLN A 587 8.40 22.55 -8.32
CA GLN A 587 6.94 22.51 -8.31
C GLN A 587 6.36 21.37 -9.17
N ILE A 588 7.12 20.85 -10.14
CA ILE A 588 6.66 19.75 -11.02
C ILE A 588 6.34 18.44 -10.27
N PHE A 589 6.87 18.29 -9.05
CA PHE A 589 6.63 17.13 -8.19
C PHE A 589 5.46 17.34 -7.21
N ALA A 590 4.86 18.54 -7.16
CA ALA A 590 3.72 18.82 -6.29
C ALA A 590 2.44 18.15 -6.79
N LEU A 591 1.61 17.66 -5.85
CA LEU A 591 0.32 17.04 -6.16
C LEU A 591 -0.58 18.00 -6.95
N ASN A 592 -1.20 17.51 -8.04
CA ASN A 592 -2.10 18.27 -8.93
C ASN A 592 -1.43 19.41 -9.71
N TYR A 593 -0.10 19.47 -9.76
CA TYR A 593 0.60 20.45 -10.58
C TYR A 593 0.61 19.99 -12.04
N THR A 594 -0.12 20.69 -12.91
CA THR A 594 -0.20 20.40 -14.34
C THR A 594 -0.02 21.67 -15.16
N THR A 595 0.76 21.58 -16.25
CA THR A 595 0.93 22.66 -17.23
C THR A 595 -0.04 22.54 -18.41
N LYS A 596 -0.91 21.51 -18.41
CA LYS A 596 -1.87 21.22 -19.49
C LYS A 596 -3.21 21.93 -19.22
N ARG A 597 -3.78 22.61 -20.22
CA ARG A 597 -5.09 23.27 -20.15
C ARG A 597 -6.24 22.25 -20.18
N GLU A 598 -7.36 22.60 -19.53
CA GLU A 598 -8.62 21.84 -19.53
C GLU A 598 -8.97 21.35 -20.94
N GLY A 599 -8.84 20.04 -21.18
CA GLY A 599 -9.06 19.40 -22.48
C GLY A 599 -7.99 18.38 -22.89
N HIS A 600 -6.75 18.50 -22.38
CA HIS A 600 -5.73 17.46 -22.47
C HIS A 600 -5.55 16.81 -21.10
N PHE A 601 -5.95 15.55 -20.97
CA PHE A 601 -5.95 14.81 -19.70
C PHE A 601 -4.53 14.70 -19.13
N GLY A 602 -4.24 15.52 -18.14
CA GLY A 602 -3.06 15.41 -17.29
C GLY A 602 -3.42 15.93 -15.92
N LEU A 603 -3.81 15.01 -15.01
CA LEU A 603 -4.21 15.31 -13.63
C LEU A 603 -3.07 15.96 -12.81
N GLY A 604 -1.84 15.97 -13.32
CA GLY A 604 -0.68 16.55 -12.62
C GLY A 604 -0.17 15.66 -11.48
N ILE A 605 -0.42 14.35 -11.56
CA ILE A 605 -0.11 13.38 -10.50
C ILE A 605 1.05 12.44 -10.93
N GLY A 606 1.26 12.21 -12.22
CA GLY A 606 2.23 11.24 -12.74
C GLY A 606 3.68 11.38 -12.22
N LEU A 607 4.25 12.60 -12.16
CA LEU A 607 5.60 12.80 -11.60
C LEU A 607 5.65 12.61 -10.08
N SER A 608 4.56 12.93 -9.37
CA SER A 608 4.46 12.69 -7.92
C SER A 608 4.37 11.20 -7.60
N ILE A 609 3.68 10.41 -8.42
CA ILE A 609 3.70 8.94 -8.32
C ILE A 609 5.08 8.39 -8.63
N CYS A 610 5.76 8.90 -9.67
CA CYS A 610 7.12 8.48 -9.95
C CYS A 610 8.03 8.68 -8.74
N GLN A 611 7.93 9.84 -8.08
CA GLN A 611 8.72 10.12 -6.89
C GLN A 611 8.36 9.18 -5.73
N GLN A 612 7.08 8.89 -5.50
CA GLN A 612 6.64 7.97 -4.46
C GLN A 612 7.14 6.54 -4.71
N ILE A 613 7.01 6.04 -5.94
CA ILE A 613 7.49 4.71 -6.32
C ILE A 613 9.00 4.63 -6.12
N VAL A 614 9.75 5.61 -6.61
CA VAL A 614 11.22 5.62 -6.46
C VAL A 614 11.63 5.73 -4.98
N HIS A 615 10.89 6.50 -4.17
CA HIS A 615 11.12 6.59 -2.72
C HIS A 615 10.79 5.27 -2.00
N GLN A 616 9.77 4.51 -2.44
CA GLN A 616 9.50 3.17 -1.92
C GLN A 616 10.68 2.21 -2.17
N HIS A 617 11.45 2.45 -3.23
CA HIS A 617 12.69 1.76 -3.55
C HIS A 617 13.93 2.37 -2.88
N ARG A 618 13.74 3.30 -1.93
CA ARG A 618 14.82 4.06 -1.25
C ARG A 618 15.72 4.85 -2.22
N GLY A 619 15.15 5.24 -3.37
CA GLY A 619 15.79 6.06 -4.38
C GLY A 619 15.30 7.50 -4.39
N TRP A 620 15.77 8.29 -5.36
CA TRP A 620 15.21 9.61 -5.66
C TRP A 620 15.23 9.91 -7.16
N ILE A 621 14.48 10.96 -7.54
CA ILE A 621 14.48 11.49 -8.91
C ILE A 621 15.14 12.86 -8.89
N ALA A 622 16.13 13.07 -9.76
CA ALA A 622 16.74 14.36 -10.01
C ALA A 622 16.32 14.90 -11.39
N VAL A 623 16.20 16.21 -11.48
CA VAL A 623 15.90 16.91 -12.74
C VAL A 623 17.02 17.91 -13.02
N ASP A 624 17.57 17.85 -14.23
CA ASP A 624 18.40 18.89 -14.81
C ASP A 624 17.73 19.36 -16.09
N SER A 625 17.49 20.66 -16.26
CA SER A 625 16.77 21.14 -17.43
C SER A 625 17.16 22.56 -17.79
N GLN A 626 17.28 22.80 -19.09
CA GLN A 626 17.53 24.11 -19.66
C GLN A 626 16.43 24.45 -20.66
N VAL A 627 15.74 25.58 -20.42
CA VAL A 627 14.64 26.07 -21.25
C VAL A 627 15.05 26.15 -22.73
N ASN A 628 14.20 25.60 -23.60
CA ASN A 628 14.37 25.46 -25.05
C ASN A 628 15.62 24.70 -25.51
N LYS A 629 16.20 23.85 -24.66
CA LYS A 629 17.35 23.04 -25.01
C LYS A 629 17.15 21.57 -24.66
N TYR A 630 16.97 21.26 -23.38
CA TYR A 630 16.85 19.87 -22.94
C TYR A 630 16.18 19.75 -21.57
N THR A 631 15.67 18.55 -21.30
CA THR A 631 15.33 18.10 -19.95
C THR A 631 15.96 16.72 -19.74
N THR A 632 16.62 16.55 -18.61
CA THR A 632 17.22 15.30 -18.17
C THR A 632 16.58 14.91 -16.84
N MET A 633 15.85 13.80 -16.85
CA MET A 633 15.28 13.17 -15.67
C MET A 633 16.16 11.98 -15.28
N GLN A 634 16.66 11.94 -14.05
CA GLN A 634 17.52 10.88 -13.55
C GLN A 634 16.86 10.15 -12.39
N VAL A 635 16.69 8.84 -12.54
CA VAL A 635 16.15 7.96 -11.50
C VAL A 635 17.31 7.22 -10.84
N TRP A 636 17.45 7.38 -9.53
CA TRP A 636 18.53 6.79 -8.74
C TRP A 636 17.97 5.66 -7.88
N LEU A 637 18.48 4.44 -8.08
CA LEU A 637 18.04 3.23 -7.36
C LEU A 637 19.23 2.56 -6.66
N PRO A 638 19.18 2.26 -5.35
CA PRO A 638 20.29 1.61 -4.66
C PRO A 638 20.46 0.14 -5.09
N THR A 639 21.71 -0.34 -5.21
CA THR A 639 22.01 -1.74 -5.56
C THR A 639 22.00 -2.69 -4.37
N THR A 640 22.14 -2.18 -3.15
CA THR A 640 22.33 -2.98 -1.93
C THR A 640 21.07 -3.00 -1.06
N SER A 641 20.58 -4.20 -0.80
CA SER A 641 19.59 -4.49 0.23
C SER A 641 20.29 -4.50 1.60
N GLU A 642 20.15 -3.43 2.39
CA GLU A 642 20.11 -3.66 3.83
C GLU A 642 18.84 -4.50 4.09
N ARG A 643 19.06 -5.74 4.55
CA ARG A 643 18.04 -6.75 4.87
C ARG A 643 16.72 -6.12 5.35
N ILE A 644 15.64 -6.47 4.64
CA ILE A 644 14.25 -6.29 5.09
C ILE A 644 14.05 -7.07 6.38
#